data_AF-A0AAW1L238-F1
#
_entry.id   AF-A0AAW1L238-F1
#
_cell.length_a   1.000
_cell.length_b   1.000
_cell.length_c   1.000
_cell.angle_alpha   90.00
_cell.angle_beta   90.00
_cell.angle_gamma   90.00
#
_symmetry.space_group_name_H-M   'P 1'
#
loop_
_entity.id
_entity.type
_entity.pdbx_description
1 polymer ?
#
loop_
_entity_poly.entity_id
_entity_poly.type
_entity_poly.pdbx_seq_one_letter_code
_entity_poly.pdbx_strand_id
1 'polypeptide(L)'
;MEFFKGAKFVRLRNEQNKYMVAHEDEEKVRQSRKGASNYAWWFVESVHRKQNAIRLKNRQTGKYLGASDAPFLLGMTAKRVIQTSLLPPRSGSDTCVDWTPIKEGTRIKLRTRGGDFLRANAGPPPWKNSITHDSVYINDSLSSFLWFLDVVDLKSADAASEIQSSYNSSSANQGASFIEARILDARNKLSFTKDMGKSAGPLNHNRWKILALVIKAIVKLRLLLSEAYKVQEKMKLHCCLLPSDYEFERDELIQLWMAAGYLSNERMEVYGRRYFQILLNKQMILFSGSDTSSGERKYLTNVPYETLQSQDADMFTILKDEFMAVEEMNAWHVSFVSDDINQTTFETLKRCKELRSLLFIRDYGPSLERVPSDIFLALHGLEALDLSGSHITELPSSIGNVRQLRYLNLSFTLIESLPESISSLHELQTLNLEGCKRLYALPKGFKKLVSLRHLYFDVLGQLSLMPRGIGGLTQLRTLSSFIVDNEDGCNIRELRCLNNLCGSCCISGLQNVTQDTSELLLLDKLLTHLQLRWSEYDSVDQNWNYVDVSFLEPHPCLEELQMLYYPCTKLPWWICKEEYTRLNSITLRNCQSIVLDIRLGRLPNLRYLYIIQMNRVETIDDSIHALPGEVSFPKLEKLTIDGMFSLISWTGVKSGDFPLLSELSIKHCPRIIKLHFLPFLGSLELLEIVDCTMLESLSNQELPNKLQTLMVDDCPLLNERYFGEGAEWCKIKHVQNIWFDLEDMHSLSADYADSELKVDDESRCSANSLAMHEDQNVSAGKREEFNPHLQSKEMSNKQDEDGEREKKLLLQIQLLKRIVKFYIETDIYTKRPKWLLPEDHGLDEETVEDTFSSMNNEIEALLAAPGTDYSEIVSELVNKNAKLQRMIRIIMRELYNVRHILLQKQRADELRGREHEACSTDSDVHYYKGSVIDLDAKVEEVRRYDEMLKQFQEDLI
;
A
#
# COMPACT_ATOMS: atom_id res chain seq x y z
N MET A 1 7.92 12.25 -41.28
CA MET A 1 7.14 13.35 -40.67
C MET A 1 5.69 13.39 -41.14
N GLU A 2 5.37 13.18 -42.43
CA GLU A 2 3.97 13.18 -42.92
C GLU A 2 3.05 12.19 -42.20
N PHE A 3 3.47 10.94 -41.96
CA PHE A 3 2.66 9.95 -41.21
C PHE A 3 2.41 10.32 -39.73
N PHE A 4 3.18 11.25 -39.19
CA PHE A 4 3.09 11.71 -37.80
C PHE A 4 2.37 13.06 -37.68
N LYS A 5 2.14 13.77 -38.79
CA LYS A 5 1.33 14.99 -38.84
C LYS A 5 -0.14 14.60 -38.96
N GLY A 6 -0.91 14.78 -37.87
CA GLY A 6 -2.35 14.49 -37.81
C GLY A 6 -2.72 13.21 -37.05
N ALA A 7 -1.76 12.33 -36.74
CA ALA A 7 -2.01 11.12 -35.95
C ALA A 7 -1.98 11.43 -34.44
N LYS A 8 -3.08 11.18 -33.71
CA LYS A 8 -3.12 11.33 -32.24
C LYS A 8 -2.38 10.18 -31.54
N PHE A 9 -2.54 8.94 -32.01
CA PHE A 9 -1.83 7.78 -31.47
C PHE A 9 -1.28 6.91 -32.60
N VAL A 10 -0.11 6.33 -32.35
CA VAL A 10 0.52 5.35 -33.25
C VAL A 10 0.87 4.09 -32.50
N ARG A 11 0.91 2.97 -33.23
CA ARG A 11 1.51 1.73 -32.76
C ARG A 11 2.64 1.34 -33.70
N LEU A 12 3.75 0.90 -33.12
CA LEU A 12 4.94 0.50 -33.86
C LEU A 12 4.99 -1.02 -33.87
N ARG A 13 4.87 -1.61 -35.06
CA ARG A 13 4.85 -3.06 -35.27
C ARG A 13 6.06 -3.51 -36.08
N ASN A 14 6.74 -4.56 -35.65
CA ASN A 14 7.86 -5.13 -36.39
C ASN A 14 7.40 -6.13 -37.47
N GLU A 15 8.33 -6.71 -38.23
CA GLU A 15 8.01 -7.72 -39.26
C GLU A 15 7.38 -9.01 -38.71
N GLN A 16 7.58 -9.32 -37.43
CA GLN A 16 7.00 -10.51 -36.78
C GLN A 16 5.58 -10.28 -36.22
N ASN A 17 4.91 -9.18 -36.60
CA ASN A 17 3.63 -8.75 -36.06
C ASN A 17 3.62 -8.56 -34.53
N LYS A 18 4.77 -8.20 -33.95
CA LYS A 18 4.87 -7.78 -32.55
C LYS A 18 4.92 -6.27 -32.47
N TYR A 19 4.14 -5.73 -31.56
CA TYR A 19 4.08 -4.32 -31.25
C TYR A 19 5.09 -3.97 -30.17
N MET A 20 5.59 -2.75 -30.23
CA MET A 20 6.33 -2.13 -29.13
C MET A 20 5.37 -1.75 -28.02
N VAL A 21 5.62 -2.31 -26.84
CA VAL A 21 4.75 -2.21 -25.67
C VAL A 21 5.57 -1.76 -24.47
N ALA A 22 5.07 -0.75 -23.77
CA ALA A 22 5.58 -0.36 -22.46
C ALA A 22 5.43 -1.52 -21.47
N HIS A 23 6.46 -1.79 -20.68
CA HIS A 23 6.40 -2.78 -19.62
C HIS A 23 5.68 -2.21 -18.39
N GLU A 24 5.06 -3.09 -17.59
CA GLU A 24 4.29 -2.75 -16.38
C GLU A 24 5.17 -2.26 -15.23
N ASP A 25 6.49 -2.50 -15.30
CA ASP A 25 7.49 -1.94 -14.37
C ASP A 25 7.74 -0.44 -14.59
N GLU A 26 7.08 0.14 -15.59
CA GLU A 26 7.19 1.54 -16.00
C GLU A 26 8.62 2.04 -16.29
N GLU A 27 9.56 1.13 -16.54
CA GLU A 27 10.96 1.43 -16.87
C GLU A 27 11.37 0.78 -18.19
N LYS A 28 10.93 -0.45 -18.48
CA LYS A 28 11.36 -1.20 -19.68
C LYS A 28 10.38 -1.06 -20.84
N VAL A 29 10.86 -1.33 -22.05
CA VAL A 29 10.04 -1.45 -23.27
C VAL A 29 10.36 -2.77 -23.96
N ARG A 30 9.33 -3.49 -24.39
CA ARG A 30 9.46 -4.82 -25.01
C ARG A 30 8.56 -5.00 -26.22
N GLN A 31 8.72 -6.12 -26.89
CA GLN A 31 7.88 -6.54 -28.00
C GLN A 31 6.78 -7.51 -27.53
N SER A 32 5.56 -7.37 -28.03
CA SER A 32 4.43 -8.23 -27.68
C SER A 32 3.44 -8.37 -28.84
N ARG A 33 2.76 -9.51 -28.96
CA ARG A 33 1.64 -9.67 -29.92
C ARG A 33 0.36 -8.97 -29.47
N LYS A 34 0.28 -8.49 -28.22
CA LYS A 34 -0.89 -7.79 -27.65
C LYS A 34 -1.02 -6.34 -28.17
N GLY A 35 -1.17 -6.14 -29.48
CA GLY A 35 -1.24 -4.81 -30.11
C GLY A 35 -2.48 -3.97 -29.79
N ALA A 36 -3.55 -4.58 -29.28
CA ALA A 36 -4.75 -3.88 -28.82
C ALA A 36 -4.60 -3.26 -27.41
N SER A 37 -3.57 -3.66 -26.66
CA SER A 37 -3.31 -3.15 -25.31
C SER A 37 -2.97 -1.66 -25.32
N ASN A 38 -3.45 -0.91 -24.34
CA ASN A 38 -3.11 0.51 -24.16
C ASN A 38 -1.60 0.74 -23.99
N TYR A 39 -0.86 -0.24 -23.47
CA TYR A 39 0.60 -0.19 -23.38
C TYR A 39 1.31 -0.20 -24.75
N ALA A 40 0.62 -0.55 -25.84
CA ALA A 40 1.16 -0.53 -27.20
C ALA A 40 0.93 0.82 -27.92
N TRP A 41 0.17 1.74 -27.31
CA TRP A 41 -0.27 2.98 -27.94
C TRP A 41 0.64 4.14 -27.52
N TRP A 42 1.24 4.81 -28.50
CA TRP A 42 2.18 5.89 -28.28
C TRP A 42 1.61 7.19 -28.85
N PHE A 43 1.39 8.16 -27.99
CA PHE A 43 1.05 9.53 -28.37
C PHE A 43 2.26 10.21 -28.99
N VAL A 44 2.05 10.88 -30.11
CA VAL A 44 3.12 11.54 -30.87
C VAL A 44 3.10 13.03 -30.55
N GLU A 45 4.14 13.51 -29.87
CA GLU A 45 4.31 14.92 -29.56
C GLU A 45 5.35 15.56 -30.50
N SER A 46 5.02 16.73 -31.04
CA SER A 46 5.89 17.50 -31.95
C SER A 46 6.87 18.39 -31.17
N VAL A 47 8.16 18.33 -31.48
CA VAL A 47 9.18 19.16 -30.79
C VAL A 47 9.24 20.56 -31.40
N HIS A 48 8.67 21.57 -30.72
CA HIS A 48 8.43 22.93 -31.25
C HIS A 48 9.70 23.70 -31.67
N ARG A 49 10.90 23.28 -31.26
CA ARG A 49 12.20 23.89 -31.62
C ARG A 49 13.04 23.06 -32.62
N LYS A 50 12.56 21.90 -33.06
CA LYS A 50 13.23 21.02 -34.04
C LYS A 50 12.21 20.43 -35.00
N GLN A 51 12.11 20.99 -36.20
CA GLN A 51 11.06 20.66 -37.18
C GLN A 51 10.97 19.17 -37.58
N ASN A 52 11.99 18.35 -37.32
CA ASN A 52 12.06 16.94 -37.74
C ASN A 52 12.15 15.91 -36.58
N ALA A 53 11.90 16.31 -35.32
CA ALA A 53 11.94 15.40 -34.18
C ALA A 53 10.56 15.21 -33.53
N ILE A 54 10.28 14.00 -33.07
CA ILE A 54 9.07 13.61 -32.34
C ILE A 54 9.44 13.04 -30.96
N ARG A 55 8.48 13.08 -30.05
CA ARG A 55 8.52 12.33 -28.78
C ARG A 55 7.36 11.36 -28.74
N LEU A 56 7.62 10.16 -28.24
CA LEU A 56 6.61 9.11 -28.11
C LEU A 56 6.28 8.93 -26.64
N LYS A 57 5.05 9.27 -26.24
CA LYS A 57 4.56 9.14 -24.87
C LYS A 57 3.58 7.98 -24.80
N ASN A 58 3.81 7.02 -23.91
CA ASN A 58 2.91 5.87 -23.80
C ASN A 58 1.53 6.28 -23.25
N ARG A 59 0.44 5.72 -23.80
CA ARG A 59 -0.93 6.04 -23.39
C ARG A 59 -1.25 5.59 -21.97
N GLN A 60 -0.75 4.43 -21.54
CA GLN A 60 -1.07 3.84 -20.24
C GLN A 60 -0.18 4.39 -19.12
N THR A 61 1.14 4.48 -19.35
CA THR A 61 2.10 4.89 -18.31
C THR A 61 2.36 6.40 -18.30
N GLY A 62 2.03 7.12 -19.38
CA GLY A 62 2.32 8.56 -19.50
C GLY A 62 3.81 8.91 -19.57
N LYS A 63 4.72 7.93 -19.68
CA LYS A 63 6.17 8.15 -19.79
C LYS A 63 6.62 8.22 -21.24
N TYR A 64 7.73 8.92 -21.49
CA TYR A 64 8.34 9.02 -22.82
C TYR A 64 9.26 7.86 -23.12
N LEU A 65 9.32 7.44 -24.38
CA LEU A 65 10.31 6.51 -24.90
C LEU A 65 11.68 7.19 -24.93
N GLY A 66 12.60 6.77 -24.07
CA GLY A 66 13.95 7.29 -23.93
C GLY A 66 15.02 6.30 -24.42
N ALA A 67 15.98 6.79 -25.18
CA ALA A 67 17.23 6.09 -25.49
C ALA A 67 18.28 6.45 -24.44
N SER A 68 18.76 5.47 -23.66
CA SER A 68 19.79 5.66 -22.64
C SER A 68 21.16 5.22 -23.17
N ASP A 69 22.24 5.90 -22.79
CA ASP A 69 23.61 5.46 -23.12
C ASP A 69 24.09 4.25 -22.31
N ALA A 70 23.32 3.78 -21.32
CA ALA A 70 23.61 2.57 -20.57
C ALA A 70 23.55 1.31 -21.47
N PRO A 71 24.52 0.37 -21.35
CA PRO A 71 24.50 -0.87 -22.11
C PRO A 71 23.28 -1.73 -21.71
N PHE A 72 22.69 -2.44 -22.67
CA PHE A 72 21.56 -3.35 -22.43
C PHE A 72 21.91 -4.45 -21.44
N LEU A 73 23.12 -4.99 -21.57
CA LEU A 73 23.76 -5.94 -20.65
C LEU A 73 25.26 -5.63 -20.57
N LEU A 74 25.87 -5.97 -19.44
CA LEU A 74 27.31 -5.76 -19.23
C LEU A 74 28.13 -6.45 -20.34
N GLY A 75 29.02 -5.70 -20.99
CA GLY A 75 29.87 -6.21 -22.07
C GLY A 75 29.24 -6.24 -23.48
N MET A 76 28.00 -5.76 -23.66
CA MET A 76 27.33 -5.67 -24.97
C MET A 76 27.34 -4.23 -25.53
N THR A 77 27.36 -4.11 -26.86
CA THR A 77 27.35 -2.81 -27.57
C THR A 77 25.98 -2.17 -27.67
N ALA A 78 24.90 -2.97 -27.68
CA ALA A 78 23.54 -2.46 -27.78
C ALA A 78 23.11 -1.74 -26.49
N LYS A 79 22.41 -0.62 -26.63
CA LYS A 79 22.06 0.27 -25.52
C LYS A 79 20.58 0.21 -25.16
N ARG A 80 20.26 0.56 -23.90
CA ARG A 80 18.91 0.43 -23.32
C ARG A 80 17.92 1.43 -23.91
N VAL A 81 16.70 0.96 -24.12
CA VAL A 81 15.52 1.81 -24.38
C VAL A 81 14.59 1.69 -23.19
N ILE A 82 14.27 2.83 -22.57
CA ILE A 82 13.56 2.91 -21.30
C ILE A 82 12.33 3.83 -21.40
N GLN A 83 11.47 3.76 -20.40
CA GLN A 83 10.40 4.71 -20.16
C GLN A 83 10.88 5.76 -19.14
N THR A 84 10.73 7.05 -19.45
CA THR A 84 11.16 8.13 -18.54
C THR A 84 10.16 9.27 -18.46
N SER A 85 10.00 9.83 -17.26
CA SER A 85 9.17 11.01 -16.99
C SER A 85 9.93 12.33 -17.20
N LEU A 86 11.26 12.27 -17.41
CA LEU A 86 12.12 13.44 -17.55
C LEU A 86 11.99 14.06 -18.95
N LEU A 87 11.45 15.28 -19.03
CA LEU A 87 11.65 16.18 -20.17
C LEU A 87 12.97 16.91 -19.94
N PRO A 88 13.98 16.83 -20.83
CA PRO A 88 15.32 17.29 -20.47
C PRO A 88 15.38 18.82 -20.40
N PRO A 89 16.12 19.38 -19.43
CA PRO A 89 16.98 20.50 -19.77
C PRO A 89 18.40 20.43 -19.18
N ARG A 90 19.33 20.90 -20.03
CA ARG A 90 20.75 21.21 -19.82
C ARG A 90 21.71 20.01 -19.80
N SER A 91 22.84 20.25 -20.47
CA SER A 91 23.91 19.35 -20.85
C SER A 91 24.34 18.41 -19.71
N GLY A 92 24.26 17.09 -19.96
CA GLY A 92 24.74 16.05 -19.04
C GLY A 92 23.77 14.90 -18.76
N SER A 93 22.57 14.88 -19.33
CA SER A 93 21.65 13.72 -19.19
C SER A 93 21.98 12.61 -20.21
N ASP A 94 22.23 11.40 -19.71
CA ASP A 94 22.53 10.19 -20.49
C ASP A 94 21.31 9.57 -21.20
N THR A 95 20.15 10.25 -21.24
CA THR A 95 18.91 9.74 -21.85
C THR A 95 18.27 10.74 -22.81
N CYS A 96 18.03 10.31 -24.06
CA CYS A 96 17.43 11.11 -25.12
C CYS A 96 16.01 10.63 -25.47
N VAL A 97 15.02 11.51 -25.35
CA VAL A 97 13.61 11.23 -25.70
C VAL A 97 13.20 11.77 -27.07
N ASP A 98 14.08 12.53 -27.73
CA ASP A 98 13.83 13.08 -29.07
C ASP A 98 14.21 12.02 -30.13
N TRP A 99 13.25 11.59 -30.94
CA TRP A 99 13.47 10.64 -32.03
C TRP A 99 13.25 11.32 -33.39
N THR A 100 14.15 11.08 -34.33
CA THR A 100 14.04 11.53 -35.72
C THR A 100 13.52 10.40 -36.60
N PRO A 101 12.26 10.46 -37.10
CA PRO A 101 11.70 9.41 -37.94
C PRO A 101 12.18 9.54 -39.39
N ILE A 102 12.80 8.48 -39.90
CA ILE A 102 13.30 8.37 -41.28
C ILE A 102 12.43 7.37 -42.03
N LYS A 103 11.89 7.78 -43.18
CA LYS A 103 11.02 6.93 -44.02
C LYS A 103 11.88 6.03 -44.91
N GLU A 104 11.62 4.73 -44.87
CA GLU A 104 12.20 3.74 -45.79
C GLU A 104 11.05 2.92 -46.39
N GLY A 105 10.62 3.29 -47.61
CA GLY A 105 9.44 2.71 -48.25
C GLY A 105 8.16 2.98 -47.45
N THR A 106 7.44 1.92 -47.08
CA THR A 106 6.21 1.94 -46.25
C THR A 106 6.49 1.83 -44.75
N ARG A 107 7.77 1.80 -44.35
CA ARG A 107 8.22 1.61 -42.97
C ARG A 107 9.04 2.80 -42.51
N ILE A 108 9.34 2.82 -41.22
CA ILE A 108 10.14 3.88 -40.60
C ILE A 108 11.29 3.31 -39.78
N LYS A 109 12.36 4.11 -39.68
CA LYS A 109 13.41 3.99 -38.66
C LYS A 109 13.30 5.16 -37.71
N LEU A 110 13.54 4.92 -36.42
CA LEU A 110 13.60 5.97 -35.41
C LEU A 110 15.05 6.15 -34.99
N ARG A 111 15.63 7.32 -35.29
CA ARG A 111 17.03 7.65 -35.03
C ARG A 111 17.16 8.57 -33.81
N THR A 112 18.08 8.25 -32.91
CA THR A 112 18.44 9.09 -31.74
C THR A 112 19.31 10.27 -32.17
N ARG A 113 19.55 11.23 -31.26
CA ARG A 113 20.52 12.33 -31.50
C ARG A 113 21.94 11.81 -31.76
N GLY A 114 22.34 10.71 -31.12
CA GLY A 114 23.68 10.13 -31.21
C GLY A 114 23.97 9.37 -32.51
N GLY A 115 22.95 9.11 -33.34
CA GLY A 115 23.10 8.37 -34.60
C GLY A 115 22.57 6.94 -34.57
N ASP A 116 22.27 6.41 -33.39
CA ASP A 116 21.75 5.07 -33.18
C ASP A 116 20.28 4.94 -33.56
N PHE A 117 19.84 3.72 -33.86
CA PHE A 117 18.50 3.41 -34.34
C PHE A 117 17.76 2.45 -33.42
N LEU A 118 16.45 2.65 -33.29
CA LEU A 118 15.58 1.79 -32.50
C LEU A 118 15.46 0.38 -33.10
N ARG A 119 15.78 -0.64 -32.31
CA ARG A 119 15.93 -2.02 -32.75
C ARG A 119 14.99 -2.97 -32.01
N ALA A 120 14.31 -3.82 -32.77
CA ALA A 120 13.53 -4.97 -32.31
C ALA A 120 14.39 -6.24 -32.35
N ASN A 121 14.80 -6.75 -31.19
CA ASN A 121 15.65 -7.95 -31.13
C ASN A 121 14.83 -9.25 -31.20
N ALA A 122 15.31 -10.20 -32.01
CA ALA A 122 14.59 -11.44 -32.33
C ALA A 122 15.37 -12.73 -31.99
N GLY A 123 16.32 -12.67 -31.05
CA GLY A 123 17.15 -13.81 -30.62
C GLY A 123 16.63 -14.59 -29.39
N PRO A 124 17.37 -15.61 -28.92
CA PRO A 124 17.09 -16.27 -27.64
C PRO A 124 17.24 -15.29 -26.45
N PRO A 125 16.68 -15.60 -25.27
CA PRO A 125 16.89 -14.79 -24.07
C PRO A 125 18.39 -14.57 -23.83
N PRO A 126 18.82 -13.35 -23.45
CA PRO A 126 18.01 -12.22 -22.98
C PRO A 126 17.49 -11.29 -24.09
N TRP A 127 17.86 -11.50 -25.35
CA TRP A 127 17.46 -10.66 -26.48
C TRP A 127 15.98 -10.83 -26.87
N LYS A 128 15.39 -11.97 -26.52
CA LYS A 128 14.02 -12.34 -26.91
C LYS A 128 13.02 -11.26 -26.49
N ASN A 129 12.36 -10.67 -27.47
CA ASN A 129 11.36 -9.61 -27.29
C ASN A 129 11.89 -8.31 -26.64
N SER A 130 13.19 -8.13 -26.47
CA SER A 130 13.78 -6.88 -25.99
C SER A 130 13.75 -5.78 -27.07
N ILE A 131 13.84 -4.51 -26.65
CA ILE A 131 14.01 -3.36 -27.53
C ILE A 131 15.24 -2.59 -27.07
N THR A 132 16.15 -2.32 -28.01
CA THR A 132 17.40 -1.59 -27.77
C THR A 132 17.56 -0.49 -28.80
N HIS A 133 18.60 0.33 -28.68
CA HIS A 133 19.06 1.19 -29.77
C HIS A 133 20.55 0.95 -30.03
N ASP A 134 20.93 0.92 -31.31
CA ASP A 134 22.30 0.63 -31.74
C ASP A 134 22.57 1.20 -33.14
N SER A 135 23.85 1.29 -33.49
CA SER A 135 24.33 1.64 -34.83
C SER A 135 24.12 0.49 -35.82
N VAL A 136 23.88 0.81 -37.09
CA VAL A 136 23.65 -0.21 -38.13
C VAL A 136 25.00 -0.77 -38.59
N TYR A 137 25.44 -1.89 -38.02
CA TYR A 137 26.59 -2.65 -38.54
C TYR A 137 26.19 -3.54 -39.72
N ILE A 138 27.14 -3.77 -40.64
CA ILE A 138 26.96 -4.39 -41.97
C ILE A 138 26.44 -5.85 -41.92
N ASN A 139 26.44 -6.51 -40.75
CA ASN A 139 26.06 -7.91 -40.56
C ASN A 139 24.70 -8.16 -39.87
N ASP A 140 23.95 -7.12 -39.49
CA ASP A 140 22.62 -7.27 -38.89
C ASP A 140 21.50 -7.14 -39.93
N SER A 141 20.45 -7.96 -39.83
CA SER A 141 19.30 -7.87 -40.74
C SER A 141 18.65 -6.49 -40.62
N LEU A 142 18.68 -5.71 -41.72
CA LEU A 142 18.11 -4.35 -41.80
C LEU A 142 16.64 -4.28 -41.33
N SER A 143 15.92 -5.41 -41.36
CA SER A 143 14.56 -5.56 -40.85
C SER A 143 14.40 -5.30 -39.36
N SER A 144 15.41 -5.58 -38.53
CA SER A 144 15.32 -5.40 -37.07
C SER A 144 15.19 -3.93 -36.64
N PHE A 145 15.54 -2.99 -37.52
CA PHE A 145 15.44 -1.54 -37.27
C PHE A 145 14.21 -0.91 -37.92
N LEU A 146 13.45 -1.69 -38.69
CA LEU A 146 12.31 -1.21 -39.46
C LEU A 146 10.99 -1.49 -38.73
N TRP A 147 10.18 -0.44 -38.62
CA TRP A 147 8.87 -0.49 -37.97
C TRP A 147 7.76 -0.11 -38.95
N PHE A 148 6.69 -0.89 -38.95
CA PHE A 148 5.40 -0.50 -39.50
C PHE A 148 4.71 0.44 -38.53
N LEU A 149 4.12 1.51 -39.08
CA LEU A 149 3.40 2.51 -38.30
C LEU A 149 1.90 2.34 -38.53
N ASP A 150 1.20 1.86 -37.51
CA ASP A 150 -0.25 1.72 -37.53
C ASP A 150 -0.85 2.98 -36.85
N VAL A 151 -1.46 3.87 -37.64
CA VAL A 151 -2.15 5.08 -37.14
C VAL A 151 -3.54 4.70 -36.64
N VAL A 152 -3.94 5.14 -35.45
CA VAL A 152 -5.20 4.72 -34.80
C VAL A 152 -6.12 5.93 -34.56
N ASP A 153 -7.30 5.93 -35.20
CA ASP A 153 -8.37 6.92 -35.01
C ASP A 153 -9.52 6.38 -34.13
N LEU A 154 -9.86 7.13 -33.08
CA LEU A 154 -10.74 6.70 -31.97
C LEU A 154 -12.20 6.41 -32.33
N LYS A 155 -12.68 6.69 -33.55
CA LYS A 155 -14.10 6.51 -33.92
C LYS A 155 -14.53 5.07 -34.21
N SER A 156 -13.60 4.13 -34.38
CA SER A 156 -13.90 2.76 -34.86
C SER A 156 -13.89 1.68 -33.77
N ALA A 157 -13.47 2.01 -32.54
CA ALA A 157 -13.33 1.04 -31.46
C ALA A 157 -14.62 0.82 -30.64
N ASP A 158 -15.51 1.82 -30.60
CA ASP A 158 -16.72 1.77 -29.75
C ASP A 158 -17.86 0.92 -30.34
N ALA A 159 -17.84 0.63 -31.65
CA ALA A 159 -18.92 -0.08 -32.32
C ALA A 159 -18.88 -1.62 -32.15
N ALA A 160 -17.75 -2.19 -31.71
CA ALA A 160 -17.57 -3.63 -31.64
C ALA A 160 -17.96 -4.24 -30.27
N SER A 161 -18.15 -3.41 -29.23
CA SER A 161 -18.43 -3.86 -27.86
C SER A 161 -19.92 -3.87 -27.48
N GLU A 162 -20.81 -3.30 -28.28
CA GLU A 162 -22.22 -3.09 -27.88
C GLU A 162 -23.21 -4.21 -28.28
N ILE A 163 -22.80 -5.28 -28.97
CA ILE A 163 -23.78 -6.25 -29.56
C ILE A 163 -24.05 -7.50 -28.70
N GLN A 164 -23.44 -7.67 -27.51
CA GLN A 164 -23.55 -8.97 -26.80
C GLN A 164 -24.14 -8.96 -25.38
N SER A 165 -24.79 -7.88 -24.94
CA SER A 165 -25.35 -7.82 -23.57
C SER A 165 -26.71 -7.13 -23.45
N SER A 166 -27.67 -7.50 -24.29
CA SER A 166 -29.08 -7.18 -24.00
C SER A 166 -29.90 -8.46 -23.96
N TYR A 167 -30.19 -9.00 -22.78
CA TYR A 167 -31.45 -9.68 -22.46
C TYR A 167 -31.58 -9.90 -20.94
N ASN A 168 -32.71 -9.43 -20.39
CA ASN A 168 -33.28 -9.64 -19.04
C ASN A 168 -32.59 -8.85 -17.90
N SER A 169 -33.28 -8.15 -16.99
CA SER A 169 -34.68 -8.16 -16.58
C SER A 169 -35.09 -6.83 -15.95
N SER A 170 -36.38 -6.53 -16.02
CA SER A 170 -37.09 -5.35 -15.55
C SER A 170 -37.70 -5.50 -14.14
N SER A 171 -37.87 -4.34 -13.48
CA SER A 171 -38.80 -4.00 -12.37
C SER A 171 -38.41 -4.51 -10.98
N ALA A 172 -38.50 -3.74 -9.88
CA ALA A 172 -39.02 -2.39 -9.62
C ALA A 172 -38.37 -1.82 -8.35
N ASN A 173 -38.24 -0.49 -8.21
CA ASN A 173 -38.52 0.16 -6.93
C ASN A 173 -38.76 1.67 -7.03
N GLN A 174 -39.89 2.07 -6.46
CA GLN A 174 -40.44 3.42 -6.42
C GLN A 174 -39.70 4.27 -5.36
N GLY A 175 -38.47 4.65 -5.67
CA GLY A 175 -37.74 5.75 -5.00
C GLY A 175 -37.15 6.75 -6.00
N ALA A 176 -37.22 6.41 -7.29
CA ALA A 176 -36.65 7.18 -8.39
C ALA A 176 -37.45 8.44 -8.77
N SER A 177 -38.67 8.63 -8.23
CA SER A 177 -39.62 9.57 -8.84
C SER A 177 -39.21 11.05 -8.77
N PHE A 178 -38.47 11.49 -7.76
CA PHE A 178 -38.06 12.90 -7.65
C PHE A 178 -36.85 13.26 -8.54
N ILE A 179 -35.97 12.29 -8.78
CA ILE A 179 -34.77 12.47 -9.60
C ILE A 179 -35.07 12.14 -11.07
N GLU A 180 -35.88 11.11 -11.36
CA GLU A 180 -36.40 10.85 -12.71
C GLU A 180 -37.29 11.99 -13.19
N ALA A 181 -38.09 12.62 -12.32
CA ALA A 181 -38.85 13.82 -12.69
C ALA A 181 -37.95 15.00 -13.08
N ARG A 182 -36.81 15.19 -12.39
CA ARG A 182 -35.83 16.23 -12.75
C ARG A 182 -34.94 15.86 -13.93
N ILE A 183 -34.67 14.58 -14.15
CA ILE A 183 -34.01 14.08 -15.36
C ILE A 183 -34.96 14.22 -16.55
N LEU A 184 -36.25 13.94 -16.40
CA LEU A 184 -37.28 14.13 -17.43
C LEU A 184 -37.49 15.62 -17.72
N ASP A 185 -37.50 16.49 -16.70
CA ASP A 185 -37.52 17.95 -16.87
C ASP A 185 -36.24 18.47 -17.58
N ALA A 186 -35.06 17.96 -17.24
CA ALA A 186 -33.80 18.28 -17.94
C ALA A 186 -33.76 17.73 -19.36
N ARG A 187 -34.30 16.52 -19.61
CA ARG A 187 -34.39 15.86 -20.92
C ARG A 187 -35.41 16.56 -21.81
N ASN A 188 -36.51 17.05 -21.25
CA ASN A 188 -37.51 17.88 -21.91
C ASN A 188 -37.00 19.31 -22.19
N LYS A 189 -36.15 19.87 -21.31
CA LYS A 189 -35.43 21.13 -21.58
C LYS A 189 -34.31 20.96 -22.63
N LEU A 190 -33.71 19.78 -22.73
CA LEU A 190 -32.77 19.40 -23.79
C LEU A 190 -33.49 19.15 -25.14
N SER A 191 -34.72 18.62 -25.17
CA SER A 191 -35.47 18.47 -26.43
C SER A 191 -35.86 19.81 -27.05
N PHE A 192 -35.99 20.87 -26.25
CA PHE A 192 -36.16 22.26 -26.73
C PHE A 192 -34.96 22.77 -27.55
N THR A 193 -33.78 22.14 -27.47
CA THR A 193 -32.59 22.54 -28.24
C THR A 193 -32.55 22.00 -29.67
N LYS A 194 -33.39 20.99 -30.01
CA LYS A 194 -33.45 20.45 -31.39
C LYS A 194 -34.14 21.42 -32.36
N ASP A 195 -35.10 22.23 -31.90
CA ASP A 195 -35.86 23.14 -32.76
C ASP A 195 -35.15 24.49 -33.02
N MET A 196 -34.25 24.92 -32.13
CA MET A 196 -33.43 26.14 -32.32
C MET A 196 -32.26 25.94 -33.30
N GLY A 197 -31.91 24.69 -33.64
CA GLY A 197 -30.81 24.35 -34.54
C GLY A 197 -31.04 24.70 -36.02
N LYS A 198 -32.23 25.16 -36.40
CA LYS A 198 -32.53 25.53 -37.79
C LYS A 198 -32.30 27.01 -38.12
N SER A 199 -32.08 27.90 -37.14
CA SER A 199 -31.85 29.33 -37.38
C SER A 199 -30.54 29.90 -36.82
N ALA A 200 -29.75 29.10 -36.09
CA ALA A 200 -28.50 29.57 -35.47
C ALA A 200 -27.27 29.05 -36.23
N GLY A 201 -26.37 29.96 -36.61
CA GLY A 201 -25.13 29.65 -37.34
C GLY A 201 -24.14 28.74 -36.58
N PRO A 202 -23.06 28.26 -37.24
CA PRO A 202 -22.15 27.22 -36.75
C PRO A 202 -21.60 27.45 -35.33
N LEU A 203 -21.32 28.72 -34.98
CA LEU A 203 -20.80 29.13 -33.67
C LEU A 203 -21.76 28.83 -32.50
N ASN A 204 -23.08 28.87 -32.70
CA ASN A 204 -24.03 28.57 -31.63
C ASN A 204 -24.15 27.06 -31.38
N HIS A 205 -23.95 26.22 -32.40
CA HIS A 205 -24.07 24.76 -32.28
C HIS A 205 -22.94 24.14 -31.43
N ASN A 206 -21.75 24.73 -31.48
CA ASN A 206 -20.57 24.32 -30.73
C ASN A 206 -20.67 24.64 -29.22
N ARG A 207 -21.22 25.81 -28.87
CA ARG A 207 -21.51 26.22 -27.48
C ARG A 207 -22.44 25.25 -26.75
N TRP A 208 -23.53 24.83 -27.41
CA TRP A 208 -24.48 23.87 -26.84
C TRP A 208 -23.91 22.45 -26.71
N LYS A 209 -22.96 22.07 -27.57
CA LYS A 209 -22.24 20.78 -27.46
C LYS A 209 -21.31 20.75 -26.25
N ILE A 210 -20.49 21.79 -26.04
CA ILE A 210 -19.60 21.88 -24.86
C ILE A 210 -20.42 21.85 -23.57
N LEU A 211 -21.53 22.60 -23.53
CA LEU A 211 -22.45 22.61 -22.39
C LEU A 211 -23.02 21.21 -22.08
N ALA A 212 -23.47 20.50 -23.12
CA ALA A 212 -24.01 19.15 -22.96
C ALA A 212 -22.95 18.15 -22.46
N LEU A 213 -21.71 18.28 -22.90
CA LEU A 213 -20.58 17.46 -22.47
C LEU A 213 -20.25 17.69 -20.98
N VAL A 214 -20.08 18.95 -20.56
CA VAL A 214 -19.81 19.30 -19.15
C VAL A 214 -20.94 18.82 -18.22
N ILE A 215 -22.20 18.96 -18.63
CA ILE A 215 -23.35 18.46 -17.86
C ILE A 215 -23.31 16.93 -17.73
N LYS A 216 -23.00 16.20 -18.81
CA LYS A 216 -22.85 14.73 -18.77
C LYS A 216 -21.73 14.29 -17.82
N ALA A 217 -20.56 14.91 -17.89
CA ALA A 217 -19.44 14.62 -16.99
C ALA A 217 -19.79 14.88 -15.52
N ILE A 218 -20.45 16.00 -15.20
CA ILE A 218 -20.88 16.32 -13.83
C ILE A 218 -21.90 15.28 -13.32
N VAL A 219 -22.85 14.86 -14.15
CA VAL A 219 -23.84 13.84 -13.76
C VAL A 219 -23.17 12.49 -13.52
N LYS A 220 -22.26 12.06 -14.41
CA LYS A 220 -21.54 10.79 -14.27
C LYS A 220 -20.62 10.78 -13.05
N LEU A 221 -19.89 11.86 -12.80
CA LEU A 221 -19.08 12.05 -11.59
C LEU A 221 -19.93 12.02 -10.32
N ARG A 222 -21.11 12.67 -10.34
CA ARG A 222 -22.02 12.67 -9.19
C ARG A 222 -22.60 11.28 -8.91
N LEU A 223 -22.88 10.48 -9.95
CA LEU A 223 -23.31 9.09 -9.80
C LEU A 223 -22.21 8.23 -9.17
N LEU A 224 -20.98 8.37 -9.66
CA LEU A 224 -19.82 7.62 -9.16
C LEU A 224 -19.43 8.01 -7.73
N LEU A 225 -19.42 9.31 -7.41
CA LEU A 225 -19.25 9.78 -6.03
C LEU A 225 -20.37 9.27 -5.11
N SER A 226 -21.61 9.23 -5.61
CA SER A 226 -22.72 8.66 -4.87
C SER A 226 -22.56 7.16 -4.63
N GLU A 227 -21.94 6.42 -5.55
CA GLU A 227 -21.71 4.98 -5.44
C GLU A 227 -20.55 4.67 -4.49
N ALA A 228 -19.46 5.43 -4.57
CA ALA A 228 -18.35 5.37 -3.61
C ALA A 228 -18.79 5.67 -2.18
N TYR A 229 -19.62 6.72 -2.00
CA TYR A 229 -20.16 7.06 -0.68
C TYR A 229 -20.99 5.92 -0.09
N LYS A 230 -21.79 5.24 -0.93
CA LYS A 230 -22.57 4.06 -0.50
C LYS A 230 -21.68 2.90 -0.08
N VAL A 231 -20.61 2.60 -0.82
CA VAL A 231 -19.67 1.52 -0.46
C VAL A 231 -18.96 1.83 0.87
N GLN A 232 -18.54 3.07 1.06
CA GLN A 232 -17.92 3.51 2.32
C GLN A 232 -18.91 3.42 3.50
N GLU A 233 -20.15 3.88 3.34
CA GLU A 233 -21.18 3.71 4.38
C GLU A 233 -21.44 2.22 4.68
N LYS A 234 -21.45 1.34 3.67
CA LYS A 234 -21.59 -0.11 3.90
C LYS A 234 -20.40 -0.73 4.65
N MET A 235 -19.17 -0.34 4.32
CA MET A 235 -17.99 -0.77 5.07
C MET A 235 -18.04 -0.32 6.54
N LYS A 236 -18.49 0.91 6.77
CA LYS A 236 -18.72 1.48 8.10
C LYS A 236 -19.83 0.74 8.85
N LEU A 237 -20.94 0.40 8.19
CA LEU A 237 -22.02 -0.43 8.76
C LEU A 237 -21.54 -1.85 9.10
N HIS A 238 -20.63 -2.41 8.29
CA HIS A 238 -20.06 -3.73 8.55
C HIS A 238 -19.28 -3.78 9.88
N CYS A 239 -18.65 -2.67 10.29
CA CYS A 239 -18.03 -2.56 11.61
C CYS A 239 -19.05 -2.75 12.74
N CYS A 240 -20.31 -2.36 12.54
CA CYS A 240 -21.36 -2.53 13.55
C CYS A 240 -21.81 -3.98 13.75
N LEU A 241 -21.30 -4.94 12.97
CA LEU A 241 -21.50 -6.37 13.24
C LEU A 241 -20.62 -6.86 14.39
N LEU A 242 -19.55 -6.13 14.71
CA LEU A 242 -18.64 -6.44 15.80
C LEU A 242 -19.08 -5.64 17.05
N PRO A 243 -19.40 -6.29 18.18
CA PRO A 243 -19.68 -5.63 19.45
C PRO A 243 -18.61 -4.62 19.84
N SER A 244 -19.01 -3.57 20.56
CA SER A 244 -18.10 -2.48 20.96
C SER A 244 -16.97 -2.92 21.89
N ASP A 245 -17.17 -4.02 22.59
CA ASP A 245 -16.23 -4.70 23.50
C ASP A 245 -15.46 -5.84 22.84
N TYR A 246 -15.80 -6.20 21.59
CA TYR A 246 -15.11 -7.26 20.86
C TYR A 246 -13.82 -6.75 20.23
N GLU A 247 -12.69 -7.33 20.66
CA GLU A 247 -11.38 -7.03 20.09
C GLU A 247 -11.12 -7.83 18.81
N PHE A 248 -10.79 -7.11 17.74
CA PHE A 248 -10.53 -7.70 16.42
C PHE A 248 -9.22 -7.20 15.83
N GLU A 249 -8.72 -7.93 14.84
CA GLU A 249 -7.52 -7.55 14.08
C GLU A 249 -7.87 -6.74 12.85
N ARG A 250 -6.96 -5.86 12.43
CA ARG A 250 -7.15 -5.02 11.24
C ARG A 250 -7.48 -5.86 10.00
N ASP A 251 -6.69 -6.90 9.76
CA ASP A 251 -6.76 -7.66 8.52
C ASP A 251 -8.01 -8.56 8.47
N GLU A 252 -8.55 -8.97 9.62
CA GLU A 252 -9.85 -9.64 9.76
C GLU A 252 -10.99 -8.77 9.17
N LEU A 253 -11.12 -7.52 9.64
CA LEU A 253 -12.15 -6.61 9.16
C LEU A 253 -11.99 -6.29 7.65
N ILE A 254 -10.75 -6.13 7.18
CA ILE A 254 -10.48 -5.91 5.75
C ILE A 254 -10.92 -7.13 4.91
N GLN A 255 -10.67 -8.35 5.38
CA GLN A 255 -11.07 -9.56 4.69
C GLN A 255 -12.58 -9.76 4.70
N LEU A 256 -13.28 -9.35 5.76
CA LEU A 256 -14.75 -9.27 5.76
C LEU A 256 -15.27 -8.28 4.71
N TRP A 257 -14.66 -7.10 4.57
CA TRP A 257 -15.00 -6.16 3.50
C TRP A 257 -14.71 -6.70 2.09
N MET A 258 -13.64 -7.48 1.94
CA MET A 258 -13.33 -8.20 0.69
C MET A 258 -14.40 -9.24 0.37
N ALA A 259 -14.81 -10.02 1.37
CA ALA A 259 -15.82 -11.05 1.23
C ALA A 259 -17.17 -10.48 0.81
N ALA A 260 -17.60 -9.40 1.47
CA ALA A 260 -18.82 -8.66 1.15
C ALA A 260 -18.79 -7.94 -0.23
N GLY A 261 -17.66 -8.00 -0.96
CA GLY A 261 -17.50 -7.42 -2.29
C GLY A 261 -17.40 -5.90 -2.31
N TYR A 262 -17.16 -5.26 -1.16
CA TYR A 262 -16.97 -3.80 -1.08
C TYR A 262 -15.63 -3.36 -1.67
N LEU A 263 -14.66 -4.27 -1.68
CA LEU A 263 -13.37 -4.12 -2.33
C LEU A 263 -13.35 -4.99 -3.60
N SER A 264 -12.96 -4.43 -4.74
CA SER A 264 -12.93 -5.15 -6.03
C SER A 264 -11.72 -4.76 -6.88
N ASN A 265 -10.56 -5.40 -6.64
CA ASN A 265 -9.35 -5.32 -7.50
C ASN A 265 -8.27 -6.34 -7.07
N GLU A 266 -7.10 -6.38 -7.70
CA GLU A 266 -5.94 -7.17 -7.28
C GLU A 266 -5.23 -6.61 -6.03
N ARG A 267 -5.55 -5.37 -5.60
CA ARG A 267 -4.92 -4.65 -4.48
C ARG A 267 -5.87 -4.38 -3.30
N MET A 268 -6.91 -5.19 -3.10
CA MET A 268 -7.94 -4.97 -2.08
C MET A 268 -7.38 -4.71 -0.69
N GLU A 269 -6.34 -5.42 -0.28
CA GLU A 269 -5.69 -5.29 1.03
C GLU A 269 -5.11 -3.90 1.24
N VAL A 270 -4.52 -3.31 0.19
CA VAL A 270 -3.96 -1.94 0.26
C VAL A 270 -5.07 -0.91 0.43
N TYR A 271 -6.18 -1.07 -0.31
CA TYR A 271 -7.33 -0.17 -0.20
C TYR A 271 -8.06 -0.33 1.13
N GLY A 272 -8.26 -1.57 1.58
CA GLY A 272 -8.80 -1.88 2.90
C GLY A 272 -7.98 -1.23 4.01
N ARG A 273 -6.64 -1.36 3.97
CA ARG A 273 -5.75 -0.69 4.95
C ARG A 273 -5.89 0.83 4.94
N ARG A 274 -6.00 1.45 3.76
CA ARG A 274 -6.22 2.90 3.66
C ARG A 274 -7.55 3.31 4.27
N TYR A 275 -8.63 2.58 3.98
CA TYR A 275 -9.94 2.90 4.51
C TYR A 275 -10.03 2.66 6.02
N PHE A 276 -9.46 1.55 6.51
CA PHE A 276 -9.29 1.29 7.93
C PHE A 276 -8.58 2.45 8.65
N GLN A 277 -7.50 2.97 8.07
CA GLN A 277 -6.79 4.12 8.63
C GLN A 277 -7.66 5.38 8.69
N ILE A 278 -8.55 5.59 7.72
CA ILE A 278 -9.52 6.70 7.76
C ILE A 278 -10.48 6.53 8.95
N LEU A 279 -10.99 5.31 9.18
CA LEU A 279 -11.87 5.03 10.33
C LEU A 279 -11.15 5.20 11.67
N LEU A 280 -9.89 4.76 11.76
CA LEU A 280 -9.03 4.98 12.93
C LEU A 280 -8.83 6.48 13.21
N ASN A 281 -8.52 7.27 12.17
CA ASN A 281 -8.33 8.72 12.29
C ASN A 281 -9.63 9.46 12.68
N LYS A 282 -10.80 8.89 12.33
CA LYS A 282 -12.12 9.40 12.71
C LYS A 282 -12.59 8.89 14.09
N GLN A 283 -11.76 8.13 14.81
CA GLN A 283 -12.10 7.52 16.11
C GLN A 283 -13.32 6.60 16.07
N MET A 284 -13.63 6.06 14.89
CA MET A 284 -14.71 5.08 14.68
C MET A 284 -14.22 3.66 14.96
N ILE A 285 -12.92 3.45 14.83
CA ILE A 285 -12.19 2.29 15.31
C ILE A 285 -11.17 2.83 16.30
N LEU A 286 -10.98 2.15 17.43
CA LEU A 286 -10.05 2.54 18.48
C LEU A 286 -8.96 1.49 18.63
N PHE A 287 -7.73 1.91 18.87
CA PHE A 287 -6.65 1.01 19.28
C PHE A 287 -6.88 0.60 20.74
N SER A 288 -6.99 -0.70 20.98
CA SER A 288 -7.23 -1.24 22.33
C SER A 288 -5.94 -1.71 22.99
N GLY A 289 -5.07 -2.36 22.21
CA GLY A 289 -3.83 -2.89 22.72
C GLY A 289 -3.05 -3.66 21.66
N SER A 290 -2.05 -4.39 22.11
CA SER A 290 -1.35 -5.37 21.28
C SER A 290 -1.30 -6.68 22.03
N ASP A 291 -1.58 -7.78 21.34
CA ASP A 291 -1.44 -9.10 21.90
C ASP A 291 0.02 -9.33 22.26
N THR A 292 0.27 -9.62 23.53
CA THR A 292 1.62 -9.83 24.06
C THR A 292 2.31 -11.05 23.47
N SER A 293 1.55 -12.01 22.94
CA SER A 293 2.06 -13.27 22.40
C SER A 293 2.38 -13.20 20.90
N SER A 294 1.53 -12.56 20.10
CA SER A 294 1.71 -12.40 18.65
C SER A 294 2.31 -11.05 18.24
N GLY A 295 2.28 -10.05 19.13
CA GLY A 295 2.63 -8.66 18.81
C GLY A 295 1.60 -7.95 17.92
N GLU A 296 0.49 -8.60 17.60
CA GLU A 296 -0.53 -8.05 16.72
C GLU A 296 -1.38 -6.98 17.41
N ARG A 297 -1.74 -5.93 16.67
CA ARG A 297 -2.54 -4.82 17.19
C ARG A 297 -4.02 -5.19 17.20
N LYS A 298 -4.65 -5.00 18.35
CA LYS A 298 -6.09 -5.22 18.56
C LYS A 298 -6.84 -3.90 18.55
N TYR A 299 -8.06 -3.95 18.02
CA TYR A 299 -8.91 -2.79 17.83
C TYR A 299 -10.32 -3.05 18.33
N LEU A 300 -11.02 -1.98 18.72
CA LEU A 300 -12.43 -1.99 19.13
C LEU A 300 -13.25 -1.11 18.20
N THR A 301 -14.53 -1.42 18.06
CA THR A 301 -15.46 -0.57 17.31
C THR A 301 -16.00 0.52 18.23
N ASN A 302 -16.08 1.74 17.71
CA ASN A 302 -16.68 2.89 18.38
C ASN A 302 -17.69 3.57 17.46
N VAL A 303 -18.48 2.75 16.76
CA VAL A 303 -19.51 3.20 15.83
C VAL A 303 -20.87 3.09 16.53
N PRO A 304 -21.48 4.20 16.97
CA PRO A 304 -22.78 4.13 17.62
C PRO A 304 -23.83 3.72 16.58
N TYR A 305 -24.49 2.58 16.79
CA TYR A 305 -25.53 2.07 15.89
C TYR A 305 -26.61 3.13 15.59
N GLU A 306 -26.98 3.90 16.62
CA GLU A 306 -27.99 4.96 16.59
C GLU A 306 -27.60 6.20 15.75
N THR A 307 -26.30 6.40 15.48
CA THR A 307 -25.81 7.54 14.68
C THR A 307 -25.85 7.29 13.17
N LEU A 308 -26.23 6.08 12.75
CA LEU A 308 -26.28 5.69 11.34
C LEU A 308 -27.66 6.01 10.74
N GLN A 309 -27.82 7.19 10.15
CA GLN A 309 -29.01 7.57 9.38
C GLN A 309 -29.06 6.88 7.99
N SER A 310 -28.98 5.56 7.94
CA SER A 310 -28.97 4.81 6.66
C SER A 310 -30.18 3.89 6.54
N GLN A 311 -30.84 3.91 5.38
CA GLN A 311 -31.91 2.96 5.03
C GLN A 311 -31.41 1.50 4.98
N ASP A 312 -30.09 1.31 4.91
CA ASP A 312 -29.43 0.00 4.84
C ASP A 312 -29.07 -0.54 6.25
N ALA A 313 -29.30 0.21 7.33
CA ALA A 313 -28.94 -0.22 8.69
C ALA A 313 -29.68 -1.50 9.10
N ASP A 314 -30.95 -1.64 8.71
CA ASP A 314 -31.77 -2.82 8.97
C ASP A 314 -31.25 -4.10 8.29
N MET A 315 -30.30 -4.00 7.35
CA MET A 315 -29.63 -5.15 6.71
C MET A 315 -28.52 -5.75 7.56
N PHE A 316 -28.08 -5.06 8.61
CA PHE A 316 -27.02 -5.46 9.54
C PHE A 316 -27.63 -5.70 10.91
N THR A 317 -27.38 -6.85 11.52
CA THR A 317 -28.03 -7.19 12.79
C THR A 317 -27.09 -7.94 13.72
N ILE A 318 -27.03 -7.51 14.98
CA ILE A 318 -26.47 -8.30 16.09
C ILE A 318 -27.62 -9.00 16.81
N LEU A 319 -27.52 -10.32 16.96
CA LEU A 319 -28.46 -11.12 17.74
C LEU A 319 -27.84 -11.51 19.09
N LYS A 320 -28.63 -11.35 20.17
CA LYS A 320 -28.30 -11.71 21.56
C LYS A 320 -29.36 -12.67 22.11
N ASP A 321 -29.07 -13.32 23.24
CA ASP A 321 -29.73 -14.49 23.92
C ASP A 321 -31.27 -14.65 23.94
N GLU A 322 -32.07 -13.74 23.39
CA GLU A 322 -33.53 -13.81 23.36
C GLU A 322 -34.08 -13.84 21.93
N PHE A 323 -34.00 -14.99 21.25
CA PHE A 323 -34.72 -15.18 19.99
C PHE A 323 -35.99 -16.01 20.15
N MET A 324 -37.11 -15.33 20.38
CA MET A 324 -38.46 -15.87 20.21
C MET A 324 -39.29 -14.82 19.46
N ALA A 325 -39.72 -15.13 18.23
CA ALA A 325 -40.71 -14.40 17.43
C ALA A 325 -40.24 -13.26 16.49
N VAL A 326 -39.37 -13.57 15.52
CA VAL A 326 -39.38 -12.81 14.26
C VAL A 326 -39.79 -13.74 13.12
N GLU A 327 -40.97 -13.49 12.55
CA GLU A 327 -41.55 -14.31 11.48
C GLU A 327 -40.85 -14.09 10.12
N GLU A 328 -40.26 -12.92 9.88
CA GLU A 328 -39.47 -12.57 8.69
C GLU A 328 -38.27 -11.67 9.06
N MET A 329 -37.04 -12.18 8.91
CA MET A 329 -35.82 -11.36 8.99
C MET A 329 -35.33 -11.04 7.57
N ASN A 330 -35.15 -9.75 7.27
CA ASN A 330 -34.61 -9.27 5.99
C ASN A 330 -33.13 -8.88 6.09
N ALA A 331 -32.41 -9.42 7.07
CA ALA A 331 -31.00 -9.10 7.33
C ALA A 331 -30.08 -9.84 6.33
N TRP A 332 -29.11 -9.12 5.76
CA TRP A 332 -28.08 -9.68 4.88
C TRP A 332 -26.80 -10.04 5.65
N HIS A 333 -26.54 -9.36 6.76
CA HIS A 333 -25.36 -9.58 7.56
C HIS A 333 -25.77 -9.73 9.03
N VAL A 334 -25.48 -10.89 9.59
CA VAL A 334 -25.85 -11.25 10.97
C VAL A 334 -24.60 -11.59 11.75
N SER A 335 -24.51 -11.01 12.94
CA SER A 335 -23.56 -11.38 13.98
C SER A 335 -24.34 -11.97 15.15
N PHE A 336 -23.89 -13.12 15.64
CA PHE A 336 -24.50 -13.82 16.76
C PHE A 336 -23.57 -13.73 17.96
N VAL A 337 -24.03 -13.09 19.02
CA VAL A 337 -23.28 -12.83 20.25
C VAL A 337 -24.05 -13.50 21.38
N SER A 338 -23.89 -14.82 21.48
CA SER A 338 -24.57 -15.64 22.48
C SER A 338 -23.89 -17.00 22.60
N ASP A 339 -23.82 -17.46 23.84
CA ASP A 339 -23.26 -18.76 24.19
C ASP A 339 -24.29 -19.90 24.07
N ASP A 340 -25.55 -19.65 23.70
CA ASP A 340 -26.60 -20.68 23.66
C ASP A 340 -27.06 -21.00 22.22
N ILE A 341 -26.12 -21.43 21.36
CA ILE A 341 -26.43 -21.84 19.98
C ILE A 341 -26.93 -23.27 19.98
N ASN A 342 -28.22 -23.45 19.68
CA ASN A 342 -28.85 -24.76 19.63
C ASN A 342 -29.55 -24.98 18.27
N GLN A 343 -30.28 -26.09 18.15
CA GLN A 343 -30.94 -26.45 16.90
C GLN A 343 -32.02 -25.44 16.45
N THR A 344 -32.72 -24.78 17.38
CA THR A 344 -33.74 -23.76 17.03
C THR A 344 -33.10 -22.50 16.44
N THR A 345 -31.87 -22.17 16.85
CA THR A 345 -31.07 -21.10 16.23
C THR A 345 -30.85 -21.40 14.75
N PHE A 346 -30.42 -22.62 14.41
CA PHE A 346 -30.22 -23.01 13.02
C PHE A 346 -31.52 -23.08 12.21
N GLU A 347 -32.63 -23.53 12.80
CA GLU A 347 -33.95 -23.51 12.13
C GLU A 347 -34.42 -22.09 11.82
N THR A 348 -34.07 -21.12 12.67
CA THR A 348 -34.32 -19.70 12.42
C THR A 348 -33.45 -19.17 11.29
N LEU A 349 -32.14 -19.46 11.33
CA LEU A 349 -31.20 -19.04 10.29
C LEU A 349 -31.60 -19.56 8.91
N LYS A 350 -32.11 -20.80 8.80
CA LYS A 350 -32.61 -21.37 7.53
C LYS A 350 -33.72 -20.53 6.88
N ARG A 351 -34.44 -19.69 7.63
CA ARG A 351 -35.48 -18.80 7.10
C ARG A 351 -34.88 -17.55 6.43
N CYS A 352 -33.64 -17.19 6.75
CA CYS A 352 -32.93 -16.03 6.23
C CYS A 352 -32.26 -16.34 4.87
N LYS A 353 -33.05 -16.44 3.80
CA LYS A 353 -32.55 -16.88 2.48
C LYS A 353 -31.61 -15.90 1.79
N GLU A 354 -31.68 -14.61 2.15
CA GLU A 354 -30.84 -13.54 1.60
C GLU A 354 -29.56 -13.29 2.43
N LEU A 355 -29.25 -14.18 3.37
CA LEU A 355 -28.11 -14.02 4.27
C LEU A 355 -26.78 -14.18 3.51
N ARG A 356 -25.93 -13.16 3.62
CA ARG A 356 -24.60 -13.07 3.01
C ARG A 356 -23.48 -13.19 4.02
N SER A 357 -23.65 -12.72 5.24
CA SER A 357 -22.64 -12.89 6.30
C SER A 357 -23.25 -13.45 7.55
N LEU A 358 -22.61 -14.47 8.11
CA LEU A 358 -22.96 -15.07 9.39
C LEU A 358 -21.70 -15.17 10.24
N LEU A 359 -21.61 -14.33 11.27
CA LEU A 359 -20.48 -14.27 12.18
C LEU A 359 -20.90 -14.77 13.56
N PHE A 360 -20.19 -15.74 14.12
CA PHE A 360 -20.38 -16.16 15.50
C PHE A 360 -19.29 -15.53 16.36
N ILE A 361 -19.62 -14.47 17.11
CA ILE A 361 -18.68 -13.71 17.94
C ILE A 361 -18.76 -14.22 19.37
N ARG A 362 -17.61 -14.62 19.93
CA ARG A 362 -17.54 -15.33 21.23
C ARG A 362 -16.33 -14.90 22.05
N ASP A 363 -16.50 -14.88 23.37
CA ASP A 363 -15.45 -14.59 24.37
C ASP A 363 -14.90 -15.86 25.06
N TYR A 364 -14.85 -16.99 24.36
CA TYR A 364 -14.43 -18.33 24.84
C TYR A 364 -15.48 -19.09 25.68
N GLY A 365 -16.22 -20.03 25.04
CA GLY A 365 -17.20 -20.90 25.72
C GLY A 365 -17.73 -22.06 24.84
N PRO A 366 -18.10 -23.22 25.42
CA PRO A 366 -18.23 -24.48 24.68
C PRO A 366 -19.59 -24.78 24.02
N SER A 367 -20.15 -23.86 23.22
CA SER A 367 -21.56 -24.00 22.84
C SER A 367 -21.87 -24.67 21.51
N LEU A 368 -21.09 -24.43 20.46
CA LEU A 368 -21.38 -24.99 19.14
C LEU A 368 -20.56 -26.26 18.88
N GLU A 369 -21.19 -27.41 19.14
CA GLU A 369 -20.56 -28.72 18.93
C GLU A 369 -20.71 -29.23 17.49
N ARG A 370 -21.82 -28.89 16.81
CA ARG A 370 -22.14 -29.43 15.48
C ARG A 370 -22.87 -28.41 14.61
N VAL A 371 -22.49 -28.37 13.33
CA VAL A 371 -23.20 -27.60 12.30
C VAL A 371 -24.18 -28.54 11.56
N PRO A 372 -25.49 -28.25 11.52
CA PRO A 372 -26.46 -29.10 10.81
C PRO A 372 -26.12 -29.26 9.34
N SER A 373 -26.19 -30.48 8.81
CA SER A 373 -25.77 -30.77 7.43
C SER A 373 -26.60 -30.06 6.36
N ASP A 374 -27.82 -29.64 6.66
CA ASP A 374 -28.73 -28.99 5.71
C ASP A 374 -28.68 -27.45 5.74
N ILE A 375 -27.96 -26.84 6.70
CA ILE A 375 -27.90 -25.37 6.81
C ILE A 375 -27.35 -24.71 5.53
N PHE A 376 -26.32 -25.30 4.94
CA PHE A 376 -25.67 -24.81 3.72
C PHE A 376 -26.46 -25.12 2.45
N LEU A 377 -27.52 -25.94 2.54
CA LEU A 377 -28.50 -26.08 1.45
C LEU A 377 -29.50 -24.92 1.45
N ALA A 378 -29.83 -24.39 2.63
CA ALA A 378 -30.69 -23.22 2.77
C ALA A 378 -29.93 -21.92 2.45
N LEU A 379 -28.75 -21.75 3.06
CA LEU A 379 -27.93 -20.53 3.00
C LEU A 379 -26.96 -20.54 1.81
N HIS A 380 -27.48 -20.72 0.61
CA HIS A 380 -26.67 -20.87 -0.61
C HIS A 380 -26.01 -19.57 -1.10
N GLY A 381 -26.50 -18.40 -0.66
CA GLY A 381 -25.98 -17.07 -1.01
C GLY A 381 -24.95 -16.49 -0.02
N LEU A 382 -24.46 -17.31 0.91
CA LEU A 382 -23.54 -16.85 1.95
C LEU A 382 -22.15 -16.53 1.35
N GLU A 383 -21.64 -15.34 1.64
CA GLU A 383 -20.35 -14.78 1.20
C GLU A 383 -19.29 -14.83 2.32
N ALA A 384 -19.69 -14.72 3.60
CA ALA A 384 -18.78 -14.80 4.75
C ALA A 384 -19.37 -15.66 5.87
N LEU A 385 -18.55 -16.58 6.41
CA LEU A 385 -18.90 -17.47 7.50
C LEU A 385 -17.78 -17.48 8.54
N ASP A 386 -18.12 -17.17 9.79
CA ASP A 386 -17.21 -17.30 10.92
C ASP A 386 -17.76 -18.32 11.91
N LEU A 387 -17.04 -19.42 12.11
CA LEU A 387 -17.33 -20.46 13.12
C LEU A 387 -16.18 -20.57 14.14
N SER A 388 -15.33 -19.56 14.25
CA SER A 388 -14.16 -19.58 15.13
C SER A 388 -14.54 -19.76 16.60
N GLY A 389 -13.60 -20.31 17.38
CA GLY A 389 -13.78 -20.58 18.81
C GLY A 389 -14.89 -21.58 19.14
N SER A 390 -15.38 -22.34 18.16
CA SER A 390 -16.43 -23.36 18.35
C SER A 390 -15.84 -24.76 18.63
N HIS A 391 -16.62 -25.64 19.25
CA HIS A 391 -16.20 -27.04 19.54
C HIS A 391 -16.50 -28.02 18.40
N ILE A 392 -16.69 -27.50 17.18
CA ILE A 392 -16.97 -28.32 16.00
C ILE A 392 -15.78 -29.24 15.70
N THR A 393 -16.06 -30.53 15.50
CA THR A 393 -15.06 -31.55 15.12
C THR A 393 -15.09 -31.87 13.63
N GLU A 394 -16.21 -31.57 12.97
CA GLU A 394 -16.43 -31.78 11.54
C GLU A 394 -17.18 -30.59 10.91
N LEU A 395 -16.84 -30.26 9.66
CA LEU A 395 -17.61 -29.34 8.82
C LEU A 395 -18.41 -30.17 7.80
N PRO A 396 -19.75 -30.00 7.69
CA PRO A 396 -20.55 -30.85 6.83
C PRO A 396 -20.22 -30.64 5.35
N SER A 397 -20.27 -31.73 4.58
CA SER A 397 -19.93 -31.73 3.14
C SER A 397 -20.81 -30.81 2.29
N SER A 398 -21.99 -30.43 2.78
CA SER A 398 -22.88 -29.45 2.14
C SER A 398 -22.29 -28.05 2.02
N ILE A 399 -21.20 -27.73 2.73
CA ILE A 399 -20.49 -26.44 2.57
C ILE A 399 -20.13 -26.17 1.11
N GLY A 400 -19.82 -27.20 0.32
CA GLY A 400 -19.49 -27.06 -1.10
C GLY A 400 -20.63 -26.51 -1.98
N ASN A 401 -21.86 -26.39 -1.45
CA ASN A 401 -22.99 -25.77 -2.15
C ASN A 401 -22.97 -24.24 -2.06
N VAL A 402 -22.27 -23.66 -1.09
CA VAL A 402 -22.20 -22.22 -0.85
C VAL A 402 -21.12 -21.60 -1.75
N ARG A 403 -21.34 -21.61 -3.06
CA ARG A 403 -20.30 -21.27 -4.06
C ARG A 403 -19.86 -19.81 -4.03
N GLN A 404 -20.65 -18.93 -3.43
CA GLN A 404 -20.36 -17.51 -3.26
C GLN A 404 -19.50 -17.23 -2.01
N LEU A 405 -19.14 -18.25 -1.22
CA LEU A 405 -18.35 -18.07 -0.02
C LEU A 405 -16.94 -17.56 -0.36
N ARG A 406 -16.58 -16.41 0.21
CA ARG A 406 -15.29 -15.72 0.06
C ARG A 406 -14.49 -15.69 1.34
N TYR A 407 -15.14 -15.80 2.49
CA TYR A 407 -14.48 -15.84 3.80
C TYR A 407 -15.00 -17.02 4.62
N LEU A 408 -14.07 -17.84 5.12
CA LEU A 408 -14.35 -18.93 6.03
C LEU A 408 -13.34 -18.90 7.18
N ASN A 409 -13.82 -18.63 8.39
CA ASN A 409 -13.02 -18.71 9.60
C ASN A 409 -13.43 -19.92 10.44
N LEU A 410 -12.47 -20.82 10.67
CA LEU A 410 -12.60 -22.00 11.52
C LEU A 410 -11.55 -21.97 12.64
N SER A 411 -10.92 -20.83 12.90
CA SER A 411 -9.82 -20.75 13.86
C SER A 411 -10.26 -21.16 15.26
N PHE A 412 -9.34 -21.72 16.04
CA PHE A 412 -9.57 -22.22 17.40
C PHE A 412 -10.72 -23.23 17.51
N THR A 413 -11.00 -23.99 16.44
CA THR A 413 -11.95 -25.11 16.47
C THR A 413 -11.26 -26.46 16.72
N LEU A 414 -12.06 -27.49 17.02
CA LEU A 414 -11.59 -28.87 17.23
C LEU A 414 -11.64 -29.71 15.95
N ILE A 415 -11.68 -29.07 14.78
CA ILE A 415 -11.90 -29.76 13.51
C ILE A 415 -10.76 -30.74 13.20
N GLU A 416 -11.12 -31.98 12.89
CA GLU A 416 -10.15 -33.06 12.63
C GLU A 416 -9.81 -33.18 11.14
N SER A 417 -10.78 -32.85 10.27
CA SER A 417 -10.61 -32.84 8.82
C SER A 417 -11.56 -31.86 8.15
N LEU A 418 -11.14 -31.30 7.01
CA LEU A 418 -12.00 -30.52 6.13
C LEU A 418 -12.66 -31.45 5.09
N PRO A 419 -13.93 -31.25 4.72
CA PRO A 419 -14.58 -32.07 3.70
C PRO A 419 -13.98 -31.81 2.30
N GLU A 420 -13.85 -32.84 1.46
CA GLU A 420 -13.34 -32.69 0.08
C GLU A 420 -14.15 -31.72 -0.78
N SER A 421 -15.43 -31.51 -0.44
CA SER A 421 -16.31 -30.56 -1.10
C SER A 421 -15.90 -29.09 -0.92
N ILE A 422 -15.04 -28.77 0.05
CA ILE A 422 -14.46 -27.41 0.22
C ILE A 422 -13.79 -26.94 -1.08
N SER A 423 -13.26 -27.87 -1.88
CA SER A 423 -12.65 -27.59 -3.18
C SER A 423 -13.61 -27.04 -4.25
N SER A 424 -14.91 -27.00 -3.96
CA SER A 424 -15.95 -26.39 -4.82
C SER A 424 -16.10 -24.88 -4.59
N LEU A 425 -15.50 -24.34 -3.53
CA LEU A 425 -15.57 -22.92 -3.16
C LEU A 425 -14.58 -22.08 -3.98
N HIS A 426 -14.80 -21.96 -5.28
CA HIS A 426 -13.87 -21.30 -6.20
C HIS A 426 -13.69 -19.79 -5.96
N GLU A 427 -14.64 -19.15 -5.30
CA GLU A 427 -14.58 -17.74 -4.90
C GLU A 427 -13.90 -17.51 -3.53
N LEU A 428 -13.55 -18.57 -2.79
CA LEU A 428 -12.96 -18.45 -1.45
C LEU A 428 -11.67 -17.62 -1.51
N GLN A 429 -11.62 -16.52 -0.76
CA GLN A 429 -10.49 -15.59 -0.69
C GLN A 429 -9.72 -15.73 0.62
N THR A 430 -10.41 -15.97 1.73
CA THR A 430 -9.81 -16.19 3.04
C THR A 430 -10.25 -17.53 3.61
N LEU A 431 -9.29 -18.30 4.09
CA LEU A 431 -9.51 -19.47 4.94
C LEU A 431 -8.61 -19.37 6.18
N ASN A 432 -9.20 -19.23 7.36
CA ASN A 432 -8.47 -19.23 8.63
C ASN A 432 -8.66 -20.55 9.39
N LEU A 433 -7.55 -21.22 9.71
CA LEU A 433 -7.44 -22.50 10.42
C LEU A 433 -6.44 -22.40 11.61
N GLU A 434 -6.08 -21.21 12.05
CA GLU A 434 -5.20 -21.01 13.23
C GLU A 434 -5.81 -21.66 14.47
N GLY A 435 -4.97 -22.17 15.38
CA GLY A 435 -5.44 -22.85 16.58
C GLY A 435 -6.21 -24.16 16.35
N CYS A 436 -6.35 -24.65 15.11
CA CYS A 436 -6.97 -25.94 14.79
C CYS A 436 -6.04 -27.11 15.13
N LYS A 437 -5.86 -27.37 16.44
CA LYS A 437 -4.87 -28.32 16.97
C LYS A 437 -5.10 -29.79 16.61
N ARG A 438 -6.21 -30.15 15.95
CA ARG A 438 -6.54 -31.53 15.53
C ARG A 438 -6.57 -31.73 14.01
N LEU A 439 -6.27 -30.69 13.22
CA LEU A 439 -6.28 -30.77 11.77
C LEU A 439 -4.92 -31.25 11.24
N TYR A 440 -4.87 -32.47 10.70
CA TYR A 440 -3.60 -33.10 10.27
C TYR A 440 -3.26 -32.92 8.79
N ALA A 441 -4.27 -32.75 7.93
CA ALA A 441 -4.09 -32.65 6.48
C ALA A 441 -5.15 -31.76 5.84
N LEU A 442 -4.79 -31.10 4.73
CA LEU A 442 -5.73 -30.39 3.86
C LEU A 442 -6.26 -31.30 2.73
N PRO A 443 -7.49 -31.10 2.24
CA PRO A 443 -8.10 -31.94 1.20
C PRO A 443 -7.34 -31.97 -0.12
N LYS A 444 -7.43 -33.08 -0.88
CA LYS A 444 -6.69 -33.23 -2.16
C LYS A 444 -7.14 -32.24 -3.23
N GLY A 445 -8.39 -31.78 -3.16
CA GLY A 445 -8.95 -30.79 -4.08
C GLY A 445 -8.47 -29.35 -3.89
N PHE A 446 -7.60 -29.05 -2.92
CA PHE A 446 -7.29 -27.68 -2.49
C PHE A 446 -6.81 -26.73 -3.60
N LYS A 447 -6.09 -27.26 -4.61
CA LYS A 447 -5.64 -26.52 -5.80
C LYS A 447 -6.75 -25.83 -6.62
N LYS A 448 -8.03 -26.18 -6.37
CA LYS A 448 -9.20 -25.59 -7.05
C LYS A 448 -9.66 -24.27 -6.43
N LEU A 449 -9.13 -23.88 -5.28
CA LEU A 449 -9.45 -22.62 -4.58
C LEU A 449 -8.71 -21.44 -5.23
N VAL A 450 -8.86 -21.25 -6.54
CA VAL A 450 -8.03 -20.34 -7.36
C VAL A 450 -8.10 -18.86 -6.97
N SER A 451 -9.13 -18.46 -6.23
CA SER A 451 -9.31 -17.10 -5.71
C SER A 451 -8.68 -16.89 -4.32
N LEU A 452 -8.11 -17.93 -3.71
CA LEU A 452 -7.59 -17.87 -2.34
C LEU A 452 -6.41 -16.90 -2.26
N ARG A 453 -6.51 -15.97 -1.31
CA ARG A 453 -5.56 -14.89 -1.06
C ARG A 453 -4.91 -15.05 0.31
N HIS A 454 -5.65 -15.53 1.31
CA HIS A 454 -5.15 -15.69 2.66
C HIS A 454 -5.45 -17.09 3.18
N LEU A 455 -4.40 -17.81 3.55
CA LEU A 455 -4.48 -19.10 4.22
C LEU A 455 -3.68 -19.04 5.52
N TYR A 456 -4.41 -19.12 6.64
CA TYR A 456 -3.85 -19.05 7.98
C TYR A 456 -3.93 -20.41 8.66
N PHE A 457 -2.84 -20.84 9.29
CA PHE A 457 -2.78 -22.01 10.16
C PHE A 457 -1.50 -21.99 11.00
N ASP A 458 -1.46 -22.76 12.09
CA ASP A 458 -0.32 -22.77 13.00
C ASP A 458 0.92 -23.39 12.35
N VAL A 459 2.03 -22.63 12.34
CA VAL A 459 3.32 -23.06 11.78
C VAL A 459 3.86 -24.33 12.45
N LEU A 460 3.58 -24.50 13.75
CA LEU A 460 3.97 -25.66 14.57
C LEU A 460 2.76 -26.52 14.95
N GLY A 461 1.66 -26.39 14.21
CA GLY A 461 0.45 -27.18 14.41
C GLY A 461 0.62 -28.65 13.99
N GLN A 462 -0.48 -29.40 14.08
CA GLN A 462 -0.53 -30.81 13.67
C GLN A 462 -0.53 -31.02 12.15
N LEU A 463 -0.66 -29.95 11.36
CA LEU A 463 -0.66 -30.05 9.91
C LEU A 463 0.72 -30.54 9.44
N SER A 464 0.78 -31.79 9.01
CA SER A 464 2.03 -32.46 8.61
C SER A 464 2.23 -32.50 7.10
N LEU A 465 1.14 -32.39 6.33
CA LEU A 465 1.14 -32.52 4.88
C LEU A 465 0.43 -31.36 4.19
N MET A 466 1.11 -30.75 3.22
CA MET A 466 0.52 -29.80 2.29
C MET A 466 -0.03 -30.52 1.05
N PRO A 467 -1.20 -30.10 0.53
CA PRO A 467 -1.82 -30.74 -0.62
C PRO A 467 -1.05 -30.42 -1.90
N ARG A 468 -0.90 -31.41 -2.79
CA ARG A 468 -0.27 -31.22 -4.11
C ARG A 468 -1.01 -30.18 -4.94
N GLY A 469 -0.26 -29.32 -5.63
CA GLY A 469 -0.81 -28.28 -6.50
C GLY A 469 -1.17 -26.97 -5.78
N ILE A 470 -0.67 -26.74 -4.56
CA ILE A 470 -0.76 -25.44 -3.89
C ILE A 470 -0.18 -24.31 -4.77
N GLY A 471 0.82 -24.60 -5.61
CA GLY A 471 1.37 -23.65 -6.57
C GLY A 471 0.33 -23.14 -7.59
N GLY A 472 -0.81 -23.81 -7.74
CA GLY A 472 -1.94 -23.32 -8.54
C GLY A 472 -2.67 -22.11 -7.93
N LEU A 473 -2.46 -21.82 -6.64
CA LEU A 473 -3.08 -20.71 -5.92
C LEU A 473 -2.33 -19.40 -6.17
N THR A 474 -2.28 -18.95 -7.42
CA THR A 474 -1.44 -17.80 -7.84
C THR A 474 -1.85 -16.45 -7.24
N GLN A 475 -3.06 -16.36 -6.65
CA GLN A 475 -3.55 -15.15 -5.97
C GLN A 475 -3.17 -15.10 -4.48
N LEU A 476 -2.49 -16.13 -3.97
CA LEU A 476 -2.12 -16.23 -2.56
C LEU A 476 -1.15 -15.10 -2.17
N ARG A 477 -1.55 -14.36 -1.14
CA ARG A 477 -0.84 -13.23 -0.52
C ARG A 477 -0.24 -13.62 0.82
N THR A 478 -0.99 -14.36 1.62
CA THR A 478 -0.57 -14.82 2.95
C THR A 478 -0.61 -16.34 3.01
N LEU A 479 0.48 -16.93 3.50
CA LEU A 479 0.61 -18.36 3.76
C LEU A 479 1.47 -18.56 5.00
N SER A 480 0.86 -18.99 6.12
CA SER A 480 1.56 -19.13 7.40
C SER A 480 2.78 -20.07 7.29
N SER A 481 2.61 -21.23 6.64
CA SER A 481 3.70 -22.18 6.42
C SER A 481 3.63 -22.87 5.07
N PHE A 482 4.77 -23.19 4.48
CA PHE A 482 4.93 -24.03 3.30
C PHE A 482 5.71 -25.27 3.70
N ILE A 483 5.01 -26.41 3.79
CA ILE A 483 5.58 -27.68 4.23
C ILE A 483 6.03 -28.48 3.00
N VAL A 484 7.34 -28.72 2.91
CA VAL A 484 7.95 -29.52 1.85
C VAL A 484 7.94 -30.99 2.23
N ASP A 485 7.42 -31.82 1.32
CA ASP A 485 7.34 -33.26 1.49
C ASP A 485 8.01 -33.98 0.31
N ASN A 486 8.61 -35.16 0.57
CA ASN A 486 9.32 -35.96 -0.45
C ASN A 486 8.45 -37.09 -1.05
N GLU A 487 7.26 -37.35 -0.51
CA GLU A 487 6.35 -38.40 -0.96
C GLU A 487 5.15 -37.85 -1.78
N ASP A 488 3.96 -37.90 -1.18
CA ASP A 488 2.67 -37.56 -1.77
C ASP A 488 2.22 -36.10 -1.54
N GLY A 489 3.03 -35.33 -0.83
CA GLY A 489 2.77 -33.92 -0.53
C GLY A 489 3.35 -32.92 -1.52
N CYS A 490 3.56 -31.70 -1.03
CA CYS A 490 3.91 -30.53 -1.81
C CYS A 490 5.41 -30.45 -2.12
N ASN A 491 5.74 -30.23 -3.39
CA ASN A 491 7.13 -30.03 -3.81
C ASN A 491 7.56 -28.57 -3.67
N ILE A 492 8.81 -28.32 -3.24
CA ILE A 492 9.38 -26.98 -3.09
C ILE A 492 9.24 -26.10 -4.35
N ARG A 493 9.27 -26.69 -5.56
CA ARG A 493 9.11 -25.95 -6.82
C ARG A 493 7.75 -25.29 -6.98
N GLU A 494 6.73 -25.74 -6.26
CA GLU A 494 5.41 -25.12 -6.30
C GLU A 494 5.43 -23.68 -5.76
N LEU A 495 6.39 -23.33 -4.89
CA LEU A 495 6.63 -21.95 -4.46
C LEU A 495 6.87 -21.01 -5.65
N ARG A 496 7.42 -21.49 -6.76
CA ARG A 496 7.68 -20.67 -7.96
C ARG A 496 6.44 -19.95 -8.46
N CYS A 497 5.26 -20.55 -8.33
CA CYS A 497 4.03 -19.97 -8.87
C CYS A 497 3.36 -18.97 -7.91
N LEU A 498 3.77 -18.96 -6.64
CA LEU A 498 3.19 -18.13 -5.58
C LEU A 498 3.84 -16.73 -5.54
N ASN A 499 3.78 -16.01 -6.66
CA ASN A 499 4.49 -14.72 -6.84
C ASN A 499 3.94 -13.56 -5.99
N ASN A 500 2.74 -13.73 -5.46
CA ASN A 500 2.03 -12.69 -4.75
C ASN A 500 2.22 -12.75 -3.23
N LEU A 501 2.98 -13.73 -2.73
CA LEU A 501 3.25 -13.92 -1.31
C LEU A 501 4.00 -12.73 -0.72
N CYS A 502 3.53 -12.30 0.45
CA CYS A 502 4.08 -11.18 1.21
C CYS A 502 3.88 -11.37 2.71
N GLY A 503 4.56 -10.56 3.52
CA GLY A 503 4.45 -10.62 4.97
C GLY A 503 5.30 -11.74 5.57
N SER A 504 4.72 -12.57 6.43
CA SER A 504 5.41 -13.67 7.10
C SER A 504 5.16 -15.01 6.43
N CYS A 505 6.20 -15.84 6.31
CA CYS A 505 6.07 -17.22 5.84
C CYS A 505 7.13 -18.11 6.48
N CYS A 506 6.71 -19.28 6.99
CA CYS A 506 7.61 -20.36 7.34
C CYS A 506 7.75 -21.33 6.16
N ILE A 507 8.95 -21.82 5.90
CA ILE A 507 9.20 -22.94 4.98
C ILE A 507 9.81 -24.06 5.78
N SER A 508 9.07 -25.15 5.94
CA SER A 508 9.46 -26.30 6.75
C SER A 508 9.62 -27.56 5.90
N GLY A 509 10.23 -28.60 6.48
CA GLY A 509 10.49 -29.84 5.75
C GLY A 509 11.66 -29.72 4.75
N LEU A 510 12.55 -28.74 4.93
CA LEU A 510 13.62 -28.46 3.98
C LEU A 510 14.63 -29.60 3.82
N GLN A 511 14.71 -30.54 4.77
CA GLN A 511 15.48 -31.78 4.63
C GLN A 511 14.98 -32.67 3.48
N ASN A 512 13.73 -32.50 3.05
CA ASN A 512 13.11 -33.27 1.97
C ASN A 512 13.46 -32.75 0.56
N VAL A 513 14.27 -31.68 0.45
CA VAL A 513 14.68 -31.12 -0.84
C VAL A 513 15.79 -31.98 -1.44
N THR A 514 15.47 -32.72 -2.51
CA THR A 514 16.36 -33.71 -3.13
C THR A 514 17.05 -33.25 -4.41
N GLN A 515 16.77 -32.04 -4.92
CA GLN A 515 17.22 -31.60 -6.24
C GLN A 515 17.80 -30.17 -6.20
N ASP A 516 18.99 -30.00 -6.77
CA ASP A 516 19.58 -28.69 -7.11
C ASP A 516 18.65 -27.96 -8.07
N THR A 517 17.92 -26.96 -7.58
CA THR A 517 17.20 -26.01 -8.43
C THR A 517 18.10 -24.83 -8.72
N SER A 518 18.41 -24.57 -10.00
CA SER A 518 19.15 -23.38 -10.43
C SER A 518 18.32 -22.08 -10.40
N GLU A 519 17.05 -22.15 -9.99
CA GLU A 519 16.11 -21.02 -9.99
C GLU A 519 15.92 -20.48 -8.57
N LEU A 520 15.91 -19.16 -8.40
CA LEU A 520 15.63 -18.50 -7.11
C LEU A 520 14.12 -18.50 -6.84
N LEU A 521 13.67 -19.15 -5.78
CA LEU A 521 12.24 -19.38 -5.49
C LEU A 521 11.57 -18.23 -4.72
N LEU A 522 12.35 -17.46 -3.95
CA LEU A 522 11.82 -16.43 -3.04
C LEU A 522 12.09 -14.99 -3.49
N LEU A 523 12.94 -14.78 -4.50
CA LEU A 523 13.37 -13.43 -4.91
C LEU A 523 12.21 -12.54 -5.37
N ASP A 524 11.19 -13.11 -6.01
CA ASP A 524 10.01 -12.38 -6.50
C ASP A 524 8.91 -12.19 -5.44
N LYS A 525 9.12 -12.66 -4.19
CA LYS A 525 8.12 -12.62 -3.11
C LYS A 525 8.46 -11.52 -2.11
N LEU A 526 7.48 -10.71 -1.73
CA LEU A 526 7.67 -9.56 -0.84
C LEU A 526 7.53 -9.95 0.64
N LEU A 527 8.27 -10.98 1.06
CA LEU A 527 8.30 -11.44 2.45
C LEU A 527 9.10 -10.45 3.31
N THR A 528 8.52 -10.06 4.44
CA THR A 528 9.19 -9.26 5.48
C THR A 528 9.73 -10.16 6.60
N HIS A 529 9.09 -11.31 6.85
CA HIS A 529 9.53 -12.28 7.86
C HIS A 529 9.64 -13.65 7.20
N LEU A 530 10.80 -14.30 7.32
CA LEU A 530 11.06 -15.62 6.76
C LEU A 530 11.61 -16.55 7.82
N GLN A 531 10.92 -17.66 8.05
CA GLN A 531 11.42 -18.75 8.87
C GLN A 531 11.77 -19.94 7.97
N LEU A 532 13.01 -20.44 8.05
CA LEU A 532 13.47 -21.64 7.37
C LEU A 532 13.68 -22.75 8.40
N ARG A 533 13.00 -23.88 8.24
CA ARG A 533 12.98 -24.96 9.22
C ARG A 533 13.31 -26.33 8.61
N TRP A 534 14.23 -27.03 9.27
CA TRP A 534 14.54 -28.43 9.03
C TRP A 534 14.00 -29.30 10.16
N SER A 535 13.99 -30.63 9.96
CA SER A 535 13.70 -31.60 11.02
C SER A 535 14.73 -31.51 12.14
N GLU A 536 14.33 -31.89 13.33
CA GLU A 536 15.26 -32.05 14.44
C GLU A 536 16.28 -33.16 14.10
N TYR A 537 17.49 -33.05 14.66
CA TYR A 537 18.52 -34.05 14.45
C TYR A 537 18.13 -35.34 15.17
N ASP A 538 17.62 -36.34 14.45
CA ASP A 538 17.57 -37.68 14.98
C ASP A 538 19.02 -38.14 15.22
N SER A 539 19.31 -38.40 16.49
CA SER A 539 20.58 -38.97 16.91
C SER A 539 20.79 -40.28 16.16
N VAL A 540 22.01 -40.44 15.61
CA VAL A 540 22.54 -41.63 14.94
C VAL A 540 22.32 -41.65 13.41
N ASP A 541 23.39 -41.30 12.68
CA ASP A 541 23.61 -41.65 11.27
C ASP A 541 22.71 -41.06 10.19
N GLN A 542 22.65 -39.74 10.07
CA GLN A 542 22.26 -39.12 8.81
C GLN A 542 23.38 -38.23 8.29
N ASN A 543 24.06 -38.72 7.25
CA ASN A 543 24.93 -37.94 6.39
C ASN A 543 24.03 -36.99 5.58
N TRP A 544 23.65 -35.85 6.16
CA TRP A 544 22.88 -34.84 5.42
C TRP A 544 23.81 -34.34 4.33
N ASN A 545 23.62 -34.85 3.12
CA ASN A 545 24.25 -34.31 1.93
C ASN A 545 23.99 -32.80 1.96
N TYR A 546 25.06 -32.01 1.89
CA TYR A 546 25.02 -30.55 1.85
C TYR A 546 23.85 -30.08 0.96
N VAL A 547 22.84 -29.47 1.56
CA VAL A 547 21.72 -28.86 0.83
C VAL A 547 22.11 -27.41 0.60
N ASP A 548 22.50 -27.08 -0.64
CA ASP A 548 22.71 -25.69 -1.04
C ASP A 548 21.35 -24.97 -1.06
N VAL A 549 21.07 -24.16 -0.03
CA VAL A 549 19.85 -23.33 0.02
C VAL A 549 20.01 -21.96 -0.64
N SER A 550 20.99 -21.80 -1.55
CA SER A 550 21.11 -20.59 -2.35
C SER A 550 19.85 -20.30 -3.18
N PHE A 551 19.11 -21.34 -3.58
CA PHE A 551 17.84 -21.18 -4.31
C PHE A 551 16.71 -20.56 -3.47
N LEU A 552 16.86 -20.46 -2.15
CA LEU A 552 15.93 -19.80 -1.24
C LEU A 552 16.27 -18.33 -0.98
N GLU A 553 17.13 -17.71 -1.81
CA GLU A 553 17.43 -16.28 -1.66
C GLU A 553 16.15 -15.42 -1.63
N PRO A 554 15.87 -14.70 -0.53
CA PRO A 554 14.67 -13.88 -0.40
C PRO A 554 14.85 -12.49 -1.02
N HIS A 555 13.73 -11.81 -1.30
CA HIS A 555 13.75 -10.41 -1.74
C HIS A 555 14.41 -9.49 -0.67
N PRO A 556 15.16 -8.43 -1.06
CA PRO A 556 15.82 -7.49 -0.13
C PRO A 556 14.91 -6.69 0.82
N CYS A 557 13.59 -6.89 0.75
CA CYS A 557 12.65 -6.28 1.69
C CYS A 557 12.54 -7.04 3.02
N LEU A 558 13.25 -8.15 3.17
CA LEU A 558 13.27 -8.96 4.38
C LEU A 558 13.74 -8.14 5.60
N GLU A 559 12.96 -8.21 6.67
CA GLU A 559 13.17 -7.53 7.95
C GLU A 559 13.64 -8.51 9.02
N GLU A 560 13.11 -9.74 9.02
CA GLU A 560 13.47 -10.80 9.95
C GLU A 560 13.75 -12.14 9.25
N LEU A 561 14.85 -12.77 9.63
CA LEU A 561 15.23 -14.12 9.20
C LEU A 561 15.39 -15.05 10.42
N GLN A 562 14.67 -16.17 10.42
CA GLN A 562 14.85 -17.23 11.40
C GLN A 562 15.29 -18.53 10.71
N MET A 563 16.38 -19.14 11.20
CA MET A 563 16.87 -20.44 10.73
C MET A 563 16.86 -21.44 11.88
N LEU A 564 16.07 -22.51 11.73
CA LEU A 564 15.84 -23.50 12.77
C LEU A 564 16.34 -24.87 12.31
N TYR A 565 17.19 -25.51 13.12
CA TYR A 565 17.77 -26.83 12.85
C TYR A 565 18.59 -26.90 11.56
N TYR A 566 19.18 -25.79 11.14
CA TYR A 566 19.97 -25.75 9.91
C TYR A 566 21.14 -26.75 9.98
N PRO A 567 21.28 -27.64 8.99
CA PRO A 567 22.20 -28.78 9.06
C PRO A 567 23.61 -28.53 8.57
N CYS A 568 23.79 -27.52 7.73
CA CYS A 568 25.06 -27.30 7.06
C CYS A 568 26.03 -26.54 7.97
N THR A 569 27.32 -26.69 7.68
CA THR A 569 28.39 -26.03 8.44
C THR A 569 28.58 -24.56 8.08
N LYS A 570 28.06 -24.11 6.94
CA LYS A 570 28.17 -22.73 6.47
C LYS A 570 26.78 -22.13 6.27
N LEU A 571 26.57 -20.92 6.78
CA LEU A 571 25.37 -20.15 6.48
C LEU A 571 25.25 -19.87 4.96
N PRO A 572 24.03 -19.67 4.45
CA PRO A 572 23.82 -19.24 3.08
C PRO A 572 24.53 -17.91 2.79
N TRP A 573 25.25 -17.84 1.67
CA TRP A 573 26.07 -16.66 1.33
C TRP A 573 25.25 -15.38 1.13
N TRP A 574 23.98 -15.52 0.73
CA TRP A 574 23.10 -14.37 0.48
C TRP A 574 22.78 -13.57 1.74
N ILE A 575 22.84 -14.17 2.94
CA ILE A 575 22.55 -13.47 4.21
C ILE A 575 23.41 -12.22 4.38
N CYS A 576 24.65 -12.21 3.88
CA CYS A 576 25.58 -11.09 4.01
C CYS A 576 25.62 -10.16 2.79
N LYS A 577 24.64 -10.21 1.88
CA LYS A 577 24.57 -9.21 0.79
C LYS A 577 24.25 -7.83 1.36
N GLU A 578 24.96 -6.82 0.85
CA GLU A 578 24.75 -5.42 1.20
C GLU A 578 23.35 -4.90 0.81
N GLU A 579 22.65 -5.62 -0.08
CA GLU A 579 21.30 -5.32 -0.54
C GLU A 579 20.24 -5.49 0.58
N TYR A 580 20.48 -6.35 1.58
CA TYR A 580 19.56 -6.58 2.72
C TYR A 580 19.59 -5.45 3.75
N THR A 581 19.33 -4.24 3.28
CA THR A 581 19.31 -3.03 4.10
C THR A 581 18.15 -2.98 5.10
N ARG A 582 17.11 -3.80 4.94
CA ARG A 582 15.98 -3.85 5.88
C ARG A 582 16.12 -4.92 6.96
N LEU A 583 17.03 -5.88 6.77
CA LEU A 583 17.22 -7.01 7.67
C LEU A 583 17.74 -6.50 9.01
N ASN A 584 16.87 -6.54 10.01
CA ASN A 584 17.12 -5.99 11.34
C ASN A 584 17.12 -7.07 12.41
N SER A 585 16.54 -8.26 12.16
CA SER A 585 16.51 -9.38 13.10
C SER A 585 17.00 -10.67 12.44
N ILE A 586 17.91 -11.37 13.11
CA ILE A 586 18.36 -12.72 12.73
C ILE A 586 18.28 -13.64 13.96
N THR A 587 17.62 -14.79 13.79
CA THR A 587 17.59 -15.86 14.78
C THR A 587 18.20 -17.13 14.20
N LEU A 588 19.24 -17.65 14.85
CA LEU A 588 19.83 -18.97 14.58
C LEU A 588 19.52 -19.89 15.76
N ARG A 589 18.70 -20.91 15.52
CA ARG A 589 18.25 -21.83 16.58
C ARG A 589 18.58 -23.29 16.25
N ASN A 590 19.15 -24.02 17.20
CA ASN A 590 19.50 -25.45 17.04
C ASN A 590 20.37 -25.74 15.80
N CYS A 591 21.17 -24.78 15.34
CA CYS A 591 22.01 -24.95 14.15
C CYS A 591 23.36 -25.59 14.51
N GLN A 592 23.34 -26.87 14.90
CA GLN A 592 24.47 -27.53 15.59
C GLN A 592 25.76 -27.68 14.78
N SER A 593 25.69 -27.67 13.45
CA SER A 593 26.86 -27.88 12.58
C SER A 593 27.56 -26.59 12.17
N ILE A 594 26.96 -25.42 12.41
CA ILE A 594 27.45 -24.15 11.85
C ILE A 594 28.81 -23.77 12.46
N VAL A 595 29.78 -23.57 11.58
CA VAL A 595 30.94 -22.72 11.84
C VAL A 595 30.53 -21.32 11.42
N LEU A 596 30.56 -20.36 12.34
CA LEU A 596 30.15 -18.98 12.08
C LEU A 596 31.21 -18.21 11.25
N ASP A 597 31.65 -18.79 10.13
CA ASP A 597 32.66 -18.27 9.19
C ASP A 597 32.11 -17.16 8.26
N ILE A 598 30.97 -16.59 8.61
CA ILE A 598 30.28 -15.59 7.81
C ILE A 598 30.19 -14.32 8.64
N ARG A 599 30.75 -13.25 8.09
CA ARG A 599 30.91 -11.93 8.71
C ARG A 599 29.58 -11.20 8.88
N LEU A 600 28.70 -11.76 9.71
CA LEU A 600 27.41 -11.16 10.09
C LEU A 600 27.59 -9.73 10.61
N GLY A 601 28.75 -9.42 11.20
CA GLY A 601 29.13 -8.10 11.65
C GLY A 601 29.14 -7.00 10.57
N ARG A 602 29.10 -7.34 9.28
CA ARG A 602 28.98 -6.37 8.17
C ARG A 602 27.55 -5.87 7.93
N LEU A 603 26.53 -6.51 8.51
CA LEU A 603 25.14 -6.15 8.25
C LEU A 603 24.82 -4.74 8.80
N PRO A 604 24.46 -3.77 7.94
CA PRO A 604 24.45 -2.35 8.31
C PRO A 604 23.27 -1.94 9.20
N ASN A 605 22.19 -2.74 9.22
CA ASN A 605 20.95 -2.43 9.93
C ASN A 605 20.48 -3.53 10.89
N LEU A 606 21.31 -4.54 11.15
CA LEU A 606 20.99 -5.58 12.12
C LEU A 606 20.91 -4.98 13.53
N ARG A 607 19.76 -5.13 14.19
CA ARG A 607 19.44 -4.64 15.53
C ARG A 607 19.32 -5.77 16.55
N TYR A 608 18.79 -6.92 16.14
CA TYR A 608 18.52 -8.05 17.00
C TYR A 608 19.20 -9.30 16.46
N LEU A 609 20.02 -9.93 17.30
CA LEU A 609 20.70 -11.19 16.97
C LEU A 609 20.48 -12.19 18.09
N TYR A 610 19.89 -13.32 17.74
CA TYR A 610 19.60 -14.43 18.66
C TYR A 610 20.34 -15.68 18.20
N ILE A 611 21.21 -16.21 19.05
CA ILE A 611 21.94 -17.46 18.85
C ILE A 611 21.53 -18.42 19.97
N ILE A 612 20.66 -19.38 19.64
CA ILE A 612 19.91 -20.17 20.62
C ILE A 612 20.16 -21.67 20.38
N GLN A 613 20.46 -22.41 21.44
CA GLN A 613 20.59 -23.88 21.45
C GLN A 613 21.61 -24.42 20.41
N MET A 614 22.70 -23.70 20.12
CA MET A 614 23.78 -24.18 19.24
C MET A 614 24.82 -24.98 20.05
N ASN A 615 24.35 -26.07 20.67
CA ASN A 615 25.01 -26.81 21.74
C ASN A 615 26.42 -27.34 21.45
N ARG A 616 26.82 -27.47 20.17
CA ARG A 616 28.12 -28.02 19.74
C ARG A 616 29.19 -26.95 19.50
N VAL A 617 28.83 -25.67 19.45
CA VAL A 617 29.80 -24.60 19.21
C VAL A 617 30.68 -24.42 20.44
N GLU A 618 31.98 -24.64 20.27
CA GLU A 618 32.96 -24.53 21.36
C GLU A 618 33.53 -23.12 21.51
N THR A 619 33.65 -22.38 20.41
CA THR A 619 34.30 -21.07 20.40
C THR A 619 33.56 -20.09 19.51
N ILE A 620 33.43 -18.85 19.98
CA ILE A 620 33.08 -17.68 19.16
C ILE A 620 34.35 -16.83 19.05
N ASP A 621 34.83 -16.59 17.83
CA ASP A 621 36.06 -15.85 17.54
C ASP A 621 35.79 -14.69 16.56
N ASP A 622 36.85 -14.15 15.95
CA ASP A 622 36.74 -13.01 15.04
C ASP A 622 36.14 -13.32 13.66
N SER A 623 35.75 -14.58 13.40
CA SER A 623 35.09 -15.00 12.16
C SER A 623 33.72 -14.33 11.92
N ILE A 624 33.01 -13.96 12.99
CA ILE A 624 31.70 -13.28 12.91
C ILE A 624 31.80 -11.78 12.68
N HIS A 625 32.99 -11.20 12.91
CA HIS A 625 33.23 -9.76 12.89
C HIS A 625 33.37 -9.20 11.47
N ALA A 626 33.31 -7.87 11.36
CA ALA A 626 33.55 -7.19 10.09
C ALA A 626 35.04 -7.29 9.67
N LEU A 627 35.36 -6.79 8.47
CA LEU A 627 36.76 -6.76 8.03
C LEU A 627 37.65 -5.93 8.97
N PRO A 628 38.96 -6.20 9.05
CA PRO A 628 39.88 -5.36 9.81
C PRO A 628 39.78 -3.88 9.38
N GLY A 629 39.44 -3.00 10.32
CA GLY A 629 39.23 -1.56 10.08
C GLY A 629 37.78 -1.15 9.87
N GLU A 630 36.85 -2.10 9.79
CA GLU A 630 35.39 -1.86 9.82
C GLU A 630 34.84 -2.07 11.24
N VAL A 631 33.75 -1.36 11.56
CA VAL A 631 33.03 -1.55 12.83
C VAL A 631 32.13 -2.77 12.72
N SER A 632 32.29 -3.74 13.62
CA SER A 632 31.40 -4.90 13.67
C SER A 632 30.06 -4.52 14.29
N PHE A 633 28.98 -4.94 13.64
CA PHE A 633 27.60 -4.79 14.13
C PHE A 633 27.24 -3.32 14.47
N PRO A 634 27.28 -2.41 13.49
CA PRO A 634 27.19 -0.97 13.73
C PRO A 634 25.85 -0.49 14.32
N LYS A 635 24.79 -1.30 14.23
CA LYS A 635 23.45 -0.96 14.73
C LYS A 635 22.82 -2.01 15.66
N LEU A 636 23.60 -2.98 16.13
CA LEU A 636 23.06 -4.04 16.98
C LEU A 636 22.68 -3.45 18.34
N GLU A 637 21.43 -3.64 18.74
CA GLU A 637 20.80 -3.14 19.98
C GLU A 637 20.73 -4.27 21.02
N LYS A 638 20.36 -5.49 20.59
CA LYS A 638 20.24 -6.67 21.46
C LYS A 638 20.98 -7.87 20.90
N LEU A 639 21.73 -8.54 21.76
CA LEU A 639 22.40 -9.81 21.50
C LEU A 639 22.01 -10.83 22.56
N THR A 640 21.47 -11.97 22.12
CA THR A 640 21.14 -13.10 23.01
C THR A 640 21.91 -14.33 22.58
N ILE A 641 22.67 -14.89 23.53
CA ILE A 641 23.35 -16.18 23.43
C ILE A 641 22.71 -17.09 24.49
N ASP A 642 21.98 -18.12 24.08
CA ASP A 642 21.23 -18.98 25.01
C ASP A 642 21.43 -20.46 24.67
N GLY A 643 21.66 -21.30 25.68
CA GLY A 643 21.74 -22.75 25.52
C GLY A 643 22.98 -23.20 24.75
N MET A 644 24.14 -22.58 24.97
CA MET A 644 25.39 -22.93 24.29
C MET A 644 26.24 -23.87 25.16
N PHE A 645 25.78 -25.11 25.35
CA PHE A 645 26.36 -26.05 26.33
C PHE A 645 27.84 -26.39 26.15
N SER A 646 28.38 -26.33 24.93
CA SER A 646 29.81 -26.60 24.67
C SER A 646 30.67 -25.34 24.59
N LEU A 647 30.10 -24.14 24.70
CA LEU A 647 30.83 -22.89 24.52
C LEU A 647 31.83 -22.68 25.66
N ILE A 648 33.12 -22.68 25.33
CA ILE A 648 34.24 -22.53 26.27
C ILE A 648 34.78 -21.10 26.25
N SER A 649 34.88 -20.50 25.06
CA SER A 649 35.50 -19.18 24.91
C SER A 649 34.79 -18.30 23.90
N TRP A 650 34.69 -17.02 24.23
CA TRP A 650 34.29 -15.97 23.30
C TRP A 650 35.40 -14.90 23.24
N THR A 651 36.02 -14.77 22.07
CA THR A 651 37.15 -13.87 21.82
C THR A 651 36.94 -13.09 20.51
N GLY A 652 37.86 -12.19 20.17
CA GLY A 652 37.82 -11.45 18.89
C GLY A 652 37.19 -10.07 18.93
N VAL A 653 36.41 -9.75 19.98
CA VAL A 653 35.76 -8.44 20.17
C VAL A 653 36.80 -7.36 20.49
N LYS A 654 36.77 -6.26 19.72
CA LYS A 654 37.71 -5.13 19.84
C LYS A 654 36.99 -3.86 20.33
N SER A 655 37.77 -2.90 20.81
CA SER A 655 37.25 -1.56 21.13
C SER A 655 36.66 -0.90 19.88
N GLY A 656 35.41 -0.43 19.97
CA GLY A 656 34.67 0.17 18.86
C GLY A 656 33.70 -0.79 18.16
N ASP A 657 33.79 -2.11 18.39
CA ASP A 657 32.75 -3.05 17.98
C ASP A 657 31.47 -2.84 18.82
N PHE A 658 30.31 -3.19 18.26
CA PHE A 658 29.01 -3.11 18.95
C PHE A 658 28.68 -1.71 19.52
N PRO A 659 28.79 -0.62 18.73
CA PRO A 659 28.68 0.74 19.25
C PRO A 659 27.31 1.10 19.84
N LEU A 660 26.24 0.39 19.48
CA LEU A 660 24.87 0.64 19.94
C LEU A 660 24.27 -0.50 20.79
N LEU A 661 25.07 -1.51 21.18
CA LEU A 661 24.55 -2.66 21.92
C LEU A 661 24.16 -2.23 23.33
N SER A 662 22.86 -2.25 23.62
CA SER A 662 22.27 -1.85 24.90
C SER A 662 21.91 -3.05 25.76
N GLU A 663 21.54 -4.18 25.15
CA GLU A 663 21.13 -5.40 25.86
C GLU A 663 22.00 -6.60 25.45
N LEU A 664 22.67 -7.22 26.43
CA LEU A 664 23.39 -8.48 26.26
C LEU A 664 22.83 -9.51 27.24
N SER A 665 22.42 -10.66 26.70
CA SER A 665 21.90 -11.77 27.48
C SER A 665 22.67 -13.05 27.16
N ILE A 666 23.27 -13.67 28.17
CA ILE A 666 24.04 -14.92 28.08
C ILE A 666 23.43 -15.93 29.04
N LYS A 667 22.73 -16.93 28.51
CA LYS A 667 21.96 -17.89 29.32
C LYS A 667 22.38 -19.32 29.03
N HIS A 668 22.33 -20.19 30.03
CA HIS A 668 22.56 -21.63 29.90
C HIS A 668 23.85 -21.94 29.11
N CYS A 669 24.95 -21.30 29.51
CA CYS A 669 26.29 -21.44 28.90
C CYS A 669 27.28 -22.00 29.94
N PRO A 670 27.11 -23.24 30.42
CA PRO A 670 27.78 -23.73 31.62
C PRO A 670 29.30 -23.85 31.51
N ARG A 671 29.88 -23.91 30.29
CA ARG A 671 31.33 -24.13 30.09
C ARG A 671 32.13 -22.86 29.83
N ILE A 672 31.48 -21.70 29.72
CA ILE A 672 32.17 -20.44 29.44
C ILE A 672 32.92 -19.98 30.68
N ILE A 673 34.21 -19.65 30.54
CA ILE A 673 35.06 -19.38 31.71
C ILE A 673 35.20 -17.87 31.98
N LYS A 674 35.31 -17.04 30.94
CA LYS A 674 35.61 -15.59 31.07
C LYS A 674 34.96 -14.76 29.96
N LEU A 675 34.58 -13.52 30.29
CA LEU A 675 33.97 -12.55 29.37
C LEU A 675 34.76 -11.24 29.24
N HIS A 676 36.08 -11.32 29.10
CA HIS A 676 36.98 -10.16 29.18
C HIS A 676 36.72 -8.98 28.22
N PHE A 677 35.88 -9.15 27.20
CA PHE A 677 35.54 -8.09 26.25
C PHE A 677 34.43 -7.15 26.73
N LEU A 678 33.72 -7.45 27.83
CA LEU A 678 32.63 -6.61 28.33
C LEU A 678 33.00 -5.11 28.49
N PRO A 679 34.21 -4.72 28.94
CA PRO A 679 34.59 -3.32 29.03
C PRO A 679 34.62 -2.57 27.69
N PHE A 680 34.69 -3.28 26.56
CA PHE A 680 34.65 -2.66 25.23
C PHE A 680 33.24 -2.24 24.80
N LEU A 681 32.20 -2.72 25.49
CA LEU A 681 30.79 -2.50 25.15
C LEU A 681 30.27 -1.19 25.79
N GLY A 682 30.76 -0.05 25.30
CA GLY A 682 30.51 1.27 25.92
C GLY A 682 29.05 1.78 25.92
N SER A 683 28.14 1.10 25.21
CA SER A 683 26.70 1.43 25.15
C SER A 683 25.80 0.47 25.94
N LEU A 684 26.39 -0.53 26.61
CA LEU A 684 25.63 -1.56 27.31
C LEU A 684 24.88 -0.98 28.52
N GLU A 685 23.57 -1.22 28.59
CA GLU A 685 22.66 -0.74 29.63
C GLU A 685 22.13 -1.88 30.50
N LEU A 686 21.91 -3.06 29.91
CA LEU A 686 21.44 -4.27 30.57
C LEU A 686 22.35 -5.46 30.23
N LEU A 687 22.87 -6.10 31.27
CA LEU A 687 23.59 -7.38 31.19
C LEU A 687 22.84 -8.44 32.00
N GLU A 688 22.43 -9.50 31.33
CA GLU A 688 21.76 -10.65 31.94
C GLU A 688 22.61 -11.91 31.75
N ILE A 689 22.94 -12.59 32.83
CA ILE A 689 23.74 -13.82 32.84
C ILE A 689 23.00 -14.86 33.69
N VAL A 690 22.63 -15.98 33.08
CA VAL A 690 21.84 -17.03 33.74
C VAL A 690 22.48 -18.39 33.50
N ASP A 691 22.57 -19.23 34.53
CA ASP A 691 23.08 -20.62 34.44
C ASP A 691 24.41 -20.72 33.65
N CYS A 692 25.40 -19.95 34.09
CA CYS A 692 26.77 -19.93 33.56
C CYS A 692 27.74 -20.43 34.63
N THR A 693 27.63 -21.70 34.98
CA THR A 693 28.24 -22.28 36.19
C THR A 693 29.77 -22.23 36.28
N MET A 694 30.50 -22.28 35.16
CA MET A 694 31.97 -22.19 35.13
C MET A 694 32.51 -20.76 34.92
N LEU A 695 31.64 -19.75 34.86
CA LEU A 695 32.05 -18.38 34.59
C LEU A 695 32.71 -17.78 35.83
N GLU A 696 34.04 -17.59 35.79
CA GLU A 696 34.83 -17.13 36.93
C GLU A 696 34.99 -15.61 36.98
N SER A 697 34.87 -14.92 35.85
CA SER A 697 35.17 -13.49 35.78
C SER A 697 34.44 -12.81 34.62
N LEU A 698 33.78 -11.68 34.95
CA LEU A 698 33.15 -10.81 33.96
C LEU A 698 34.19 -9.98 33.21
N SER A 699 35.17 -9.40 33.90
CA SER A 699 36.25 -8.70 33.20
C SER A 699 37.48 -8.46 34.08
N ASN A 700 38.58 -8.05 33.45
CA ASN A 700 39.81 -7.64 34.15
C ASN A 700 39.80 -6.16 34.58
N GLN A 701 38.75 -5.40 34.26
CA GLN A 701 38.63 -3.96 34.47
C GLN A 701 37.24 -3.62 35.07
N GLU A 702 36.91 -2.34 35.21
CA GLU A 702 35.54 -1.94 35.55
C GLU A 702 34.60 -2.20 34.35
N LEU A 703 33.36 -2.62 34.63
CA LEU A 703 32.33 -2.78 33.60
C LEU A 703 31.92 -1.43 32.99
N PRO A 704 31.28 -1.41 31.80
CA PRO A 704 30.89 -0.16 31.15
C PRO A 704 30.09 0.79 32.06
N ASN A 705 30.45 2.08 32.04
CA ASN A 705 29.82 3.09 32.92
C ASN A 705 28.33 3.36 32.64
N LYS A 706 27.84 2.97 31.45
CA LYS A 706 26.42 3.10 31.08
C LYS A 706 25.56 1.93 31.57
N LEU A 707 26.18 0.88 32.13
CA LEU A 707 25.47 -0.30 32.61
C LEU A 707 24.58 0.10 33.79
N GLN A 708 23.26 0.00 33.61
CA GLN A 708 22.26 0.35 34.62
C GLN A 708 21.78 -0.87 35.39
N THR A 709 21.64 -2.00 34.68
CA THR A 709 21.10 -3.23 35.24
C THR A 709 22.04 -4.40 34.98
N LEU A 710 22.42 -5.09 36.05
CA LEU A 710 23.14 -6.36 36.03
C LEU A 710 22.26 -7.42 36.71
N MET A 711 21.93 -8.47 35.97
CA MET A 711 21.21 -9.64 36.49
C MET A 711 22.10 -10.86 36.35
N VAL A 712 22.39 -11.51 37.47
CA VAL A 712 23.14 -12.75 37.54
C VAL A 712 22.29 -13.77 38.29
N ASP A 713 22.03 -14.92 37.68
CA ASP A 713 21.20 -15.97 38.26
C ASP A 713 21.84 -17.34 38.02
N ASP A 714 21.87 -18.20 39.04
CA ASP A 714 22.46 -19.54 38.98
C ASP A 714 23.93 -19.56 38.49
N CYS A 715 24.74 -18.60 38.94
CA CYS A 715 26.16 -18.46 38.56
C CYS A 715 27.11 -18.51 39.79
N PRO A 716 27.33 -19.67 40.41
CA PRO A 716 27.97 -19.79 41.73
C PRO A 716 29.36 -19.15 41.83
N LEU A 717 30.22 -19.32 40.80
CA LEU A 717 31.58 -18.78 40.81
C LEU A 717 31.63 -17.25 40.66
N LEU A 718 30.63 -16.65 39.99
CA LEU A 718 30.47 -15.21 39.96
C LEU A 718 29.92 -14.71 41.30
N ASN A 719 28.92 -15.39 41.85
CA ASN A 719 28.30 -15.01 43.11
C ASN A 719 29.37 -14.97 44.21
N GLU A 720 30.24 -15.97 44.32
CA GLU A 720 31.36 -15.95 45.29
C GLU A 720 32.30 -14.73 45.17
N ARG A 721 32.48 -14.18 43.97
CA ARG A 721 33.46 -13.11 43.71
C ARG A 721 32.87 -11.71 43.72
N TYR A 722 31.58 -11.59 43.43
CA TYR A 722 30.88 -10.32 43.26
C TYR A 722 29.77 -10.10 44.31
N PHE A 723 29.19 -11.14 44.89
CA PHE A 723 28.16 -11.01 45.93
C PHE A 723 28.75 -10.49 47.25
N GLY A 724 27.99 -9.68 47.99
CA GLY A 724 28.31 -9.27 49.38
C GLY A 724 29.67 -8.61 49.60
N GLU A 725 30.10 -7.69 48.74
CA GLU A 725 31.46 -7.09 48.76
C GLU A 725 32.61 -8.08 48.47
N GLY A 726 32.34 -9.12 47.67
CA GLY A 726 33.38 -10.04 47.17
C GLY A 726 34.57 -9.33 46.52
N ALA A 727 35.68 -10.06 46.35
CA ALA A 727 36.96 -9.50 45.92
C ALA A 727 36.93 -8.68 44.61
N GLU A 728 35.89 -8.85 43.77
CA GLU A 728 35.70 -8.12 42.52
C GLU A 728 34.52 -7.12 42.53
N TRP A 729 33.85 -6.91 43.68
CA TRP A 729 32.73 -5.98 43.83
C TRP A 729 33.04 -4.56 43.35
N CYS A 730 34.28 -4.11 43.57
CA CYS A 730 34.75 -2.79 43.15
C CYS A 730 34.60 -2.54 41.64
N LYS A 731 34.50 -3.60 40.82
CA LYS A 731 34.32 -3.52 39.36
C LYS A 731 32.88 -3.32 38.91
N ILE A 732 31.89 -3.52 39.79
CA ILE A 732 30.45 -3.44 39.47
C ILE A 732 29.66 -2.50 40.40
N LYS A 733 30.27 -2.00 41.48
CA LYS A 733 29.62 -1.13 42.48
C LYS A 733 28.98 0.15 41.91
N HIS A 734 29.35 0.57 40.70
CA HIS A 734 28.78 1.75 40.03
C HIS A 734 27.44 1.45 39.33
N VAL A 735 27.06 0.18 39.19
CA VAL A 735 25.82 -0.26 38.56
C VAL A 735 24.64 -0.04 39.52
N GLN A 736 23.56 0.57 39.01
CA GLN A 736 22.42 1.00 39.82
C GLN A 736 21.56 -0.17 40.32
N ASN A 737 21.23 -1.12 39.45
CA ASN A 737 20.36 -2.24 39.77
C ASN A 737 21.15 -3.55 39.61
N ILE A 738 21.51 -4.17 40.72
CA ILE A 738 22.29 -5.42 40.74
C ILE A 738 21.46 -6.50 41.41
N TRP A 739 21.16 -7.56 40.64
CA TRP A 739 20.38 -8.71 41.07
C TRP A 739 21.25 -9.96 41.02
N PHE A 740 21.30 -10.69 42.12
CA PHE A 740 21.98 -11.98 42.23
C PHE A 740 21.00 -13.02 42.75
N ASP A 741 20.75 -14.09 41.99
CA ASP A 741 19.80 -15.16 42.35
C ASP A 741 18.43 -14.60 42.79
N LEU A 742 17.96 -13.56 42.09
CA LEU A 742 16.73 -12.79 42.36
C LEU A 742 16.70 -11.99 43.68
N GLU A 743 17.83 -11.88 44.38
CA GLU A 743 18.03 -10.99 45.53
C GLU A 743 18.60 -9.62 45.10
N ASP A 744 18.05 -8.52 45.62
CA ASP A 744 18.52 -7.14 45.37
C ASP A 744 19.66 -6.78 46.33
N MET A 745 20.86 -6.55 45.77
CA MET A 745 22.06 -6.26 46.54
C MET A 745 22.03 -4.93 47.30
N HIS A 746 21.35 -3.91 46.78
CA HIS A 746 21.30 -2.60 47.45
C HIS A 746 20.35 -2.64 48.65
N SER A 747 19.36 -3.53 48.63
CA SER A 747 18.49 -3.78 49.78
C SER A 747 19.19 -4.48 50.94
N LEU A 748 20.15 -5.38 50.66
CA LEU A 748 20.93 -6.12 51.66
C LEU A 748 21.98 -5.25 52.38
N SER A 749 22.53 -4.24 51.72
CA SER A 749 23.54 -3.33 52.31
C SER A 749 22.98 -2.43 53.43
N ALA A 750 21.67 -2.18 53.46
CA ALA A 750 21.02 -1.37 54.47
C ALA A 750 20.80 -2.13 55.80
N ASP A 751 20.66 -3.46 55.74
CA ASP A 751 20.37 -4.31 56.91
C ASP A 751 21.64 -4.76 57.67
N TYR A 752 22.81 -4.75 57.01
CA TYR A 752 24.09 -5.12 57.66
C TYR A 752 24.81 -3.96 58.34
N ALA A 753 24.47 -2.70 58.00
CA ALA A 753 25.10 -1.51 58.58
C ALA A 753 24.74 -1.26 60.07
N ASP A 754 23.77 -1.99 60.63
CA ASP A 754 23.34 -1.84 62.03
C ASP A 754 23.97 -2.87 63.01
N SER A 755 24.88 -3.75 62.56
CA SER A 755 25.38 -4.87 63.38
C SER A 755 26.87 -4.89 63.71
N GLU A 756 27.70 -4.00 63.16
CA GLU A 756 29.13 -3.94 63.53
C GLU A 756 29.56 -2.51 63.90
N LEU A 757 29.66 -2.24 65.22
CA LEU A 757 30.78 -1.56 65.90
C LEU A 757 30.37 -1.15 67.33
N LYS A 758 30.69 -2.01 68.30
CA LYS A 758 30.97 -1.63 69.69
C LYS A 758 32.40 -2.05 70.00
N VAL A 759 33.35 -1.12 70.04
CA VAL A 759 34.42 -1.01 71.06
C VAL A 759 34.98 0.43 71.02
N ASP A 760 34.86 1.10 72.17
CA ASP A 760 35.61 2.22 72.77
C ASP A 760 36.77 2.86 71.97
N ASP A 761 36.83 4.19 71.84
CA ASP A 761 37.43 5.07 72.86
C ASP A 761 37.34 6.58 72.48
N GLU A 762 37.48 7.42 73.51
CA GLU A 762 37.30 8.88 73.61
C GLU A 762 37.82 9.80 72.47
N SER A 763 37.03 10.80 72.06
CA SER A 763 37.28 12.24 72.37
C SER A 763 36.50 13.26 71.51
N ARG A 764 35.69 14.05 72.23
CA ARG A 764 35.41 15.50 72.11
C ARG A 764 34.69 16.14 70.90
N CYS A 765 33.67 16.91 71.32
CA CYS A 765 33.11 18.18 70.81
C CYS A 765 31.98 18.06 69.75
N SER A 766 30.71 18.00 70.18
CA SER A 766 29.82 19.11 70.56
C SER A 766 29.22 19.88 69.38
N ALA A 767 27.91 19.71 69.14
CA ALA A 767 26.88 20.70 69.46
C ALA A 767 25.54 20.38 68.76
N ASN A 768 24.53 20.15 69.60
CA ASN A 768 23.09 20.35 69.46
C ASN A 768 22.56 21.11 68.22
N SER A 769 21.48 20.59 67.63
CA SER A 769 20.13 21.14 67.89
C SER A 769 19.01 20.18 67.49
N LEU A 770 18.14 19.90 68.47
CA LEU A 770 16.80 19.33 68.35
C LEU A 770 15.85 20.25 67.57
N ALA A 771 14.87 19.69 66.86
CA ALA A 771 13.45 19.84 67.23
C ALA A 771 12.52 19.00 66.33
N MET A 772 11.52 18.42 67.01
CA MET A 772 10.42 17.58 66.57
C MET A 772 9.42 18.29 65.65
N HIS A 773 8.67 17.53 64.84
CA HIS A 773 7.21 17.50 64.92
C HIS A 773 6.59 16.29 64.17
N GLU A 774 5.54 15.77 64.79
CA GLU A 774 4.72 14.60 64.42
C GLU A 774 3.69 14.88 63.32
N ASP A 775 3.31 13.77 62.66
CA ASP A 775 1.97 13.33 62.24
C ASP A 775 1.16 13.97 61.09
N GLN A 776 0.92 13.07 60.12
CA GLN A 776 -0.34 12.69 59.46
C GLN A 776 -1.02 13.54 58.37
N ASN A 777 -1.15 12.86 57.22
CA ASN A 777 -2.31 12.72 56.33
C ASN A 777 -2.47 13.57 55.05
N VAL A 778 -2.54 12.81 53.94
CA VAL A 778 -3.32 13.00 52.69
C VAL A 778 -2.88 14.11 51.71
N SER A 779 -2.42 13.73 50.52
CA SER A 779 -3.04 14.09 49.22
C SER A 779 -2.24 13.61 48.00
N ALA A 780 -3.00 13.46 46.92
CA ALA A 780 -2.65 12.97 45.60
C ALA A 780 -1.55 13.73 44.84
N GLY A 781 -0.87 13.00 43.96
CA GLY A 781 -0.57 13.44 42.59
C GLY A 781 0.70 14.25 42.38
N LYS A 782 1.63 13.68 41.60
CA LYS A 782 2.12 14.25 40.33
C LYS A 782 3.08 13.28 39.63
N ARG A 783 2.56 12.68 38.56
CA ARG A 783 3.36 12.21 37.42
C ARG A 783 3.91 13.46 36.72
N GLU A 784 5.19 13.46 36.41
CA GLU A 784 5.78 14.44 35.51
C GLU A 784 5.23 14.21 34.09
N GLU A 785 4.52 15.22 33.61
CA GLU A 785 4.01 15.33 32.25
C GLU A 785 5.17 15.53 31.28
N PHE A 786 5.44 14.54 30.43
CA PHE A 786 6.16 14.78 29.19
C PHE A 786 5.18 15.45 28.20
N ASN A 787 5.50 16.70 27.89
CA ASN A 787 4.71 17.66 27.12
C ASN A 787 4.54 17.23 25.64
N PRO A 788 3.33 16.85 25.17
CA PRO A 788 3.04 16.54 23.78
C PRO A 788 2.34 17.73 23.09
N HIS A 789 2.90 18.93 23.20
CA HIS A 789 2.43 20.10 22.45
C HIS A 789 3.48 20.54 21.44
N LEU A 790 3.67 19.74 20.39
CA LEU A 790 4.18 20.23 19.10
C LEU A 790 3.78 19.41 17.86
N GLN A 791 3.01 18.31 18.00
CA GLN A 791 2.50 17.54 16.84
C GLN A 791 0.96 17.60 16.67
N SER A 792 0.21 18.20 17.60
CA SER A 792 -1.26 18.29 17.52
C SER A 792 -1.79 19.46 16.68
N LYS A 793 -0.93 20.37 16.22
CA LYS A 793 -1.34 21.54 15.40
C LYS A 793 -1.31 21.30 13.89
N GLU A 794 -0.64 20.24 13.42
CA GLU A 794 -0.59 19.92 11.99
C GLU A 794 -1.63 18.87 11.54
N MET A 795 -2.24 18.13 12.48
CA MET A 795 -3.29 17.14 12.18
C MET A 795 -4.73 17.66 12.31
N SER A 796 -5.00 18.68 13.15
CA SER A 796 -6.33 19.32 13.17
C SER A 796 -6.62 20.07 11.88
N ASN A 797 -5.60 20.66 11.25
CA ASN A 797 -5.75 21.34 9.95
C ASN A 797 -6.04 20.37 8.79
N LYS A 798 -5.69 19.08 8.89
CA LYS A 798 -5.96 18.09 7.84
C LYS A 798 -7.37 17.47 7.91
N GLN A 799 -7.96 17.40 9.10
CA GLN A 799 -9.33 16.90 9.31
C GLN A 799 -10.38 17.89 8.81
N ASP A 800 -10.15 19.19 8.99
CA ASP A 800 -10.97 20.22 8.33
C ASP A 800 -10.73 20.20 6.81
N GLU A 801 -9.49 20.01 6.34
CA GLU A 801 -9.17 20.05 4.91
C GLU A 801 -9.93 19.03 4.04
N ASP A 802 -10.23 17.79 4.47
CA ASP A 802 -10.90 16.81 3.60
C ASP A 802 -12.44 16.99 3.53
N GLY A 803 -13.08 17.34 4.65
CA GLY A 803 -14.50 17.76 4.65
C GLY A 803 -14.68 19.15 3.99
N GLU A 804 -13.69 20.02 4.15
CA GLU A 804 -13.59 21.30 3.44
C GLU A 804 -13.26 21.11 1.97
N ARG A 805 -12.46 20.10 1.57
CA ARG A 805 -12.21 19.73 0.16
C ARG A 805 -13.47 19.21 -0.50
N GLU A 806 -14.29 18.42 0.18
CA GLU A 806 -15.58 17.95 -0.35
C GLU A 806 -16.58 19.11 -0.50
N LYS A 807 -16.72 19.97 0.52
CA LYS A 807 -17.50 21.22 0.42
C LYS A 807 -16.98 22.14 -0.67
N LYS A 808 -15.66 22.26 -0.81
CA LYS A 808 -14.96 23.07 -1.83
C LYS A 808 -15.17 22.50 -3.23
N LEU A 809 -15.20 21.18 -3.39
CA LEU A 809 -15.54 20.52 -4.66
C LEU A 809 -17.01 20.78 -5.02
N LEU A 810 -17.93 20.70 -4.04
CA LEU A 810 -19.36 20.99 -4.23
C LEU A 810 -19.61 22.47 -4.59
N LEU A 811 -18.94 23.39 -3.89
CA LEU A 811 -18.95 24.83 -4.16
C LEU A 811 -18.32 25.14 -5.53
N GLN A 812 -17.24 24.45 -5.91
CA GLN A 812 -16.61 24.60 -7.23
C GLN A 812 -17.48 24.06 -8.36
N ILE A 813 -18.24 22.98 -8.14
CA ILE A 813 -19.25 22.48 -9.08
C ILE A 813 -20.41 23.49 -9.21
N GLN A 814 -20.83 24.13 -8.11
CA GLN A 814 -21.83 25.22 -8.16
C GLN A 814 -21.29 26.46 -8.88
N LEU A 815 -20.04 26.83 -8.64
CA LEU A 815 -19.34 27.92 -9.32
C LEU A 815 -19.21 27.65 -10.82
N LEU A 816 -18.83 26.43 -11.21
CA LEU A 816 -18.83 25.96 -12.59
C LEU A 816 -20.20 26.10 -13.25
N LYS A 817 -21.28 25.71 -12.56
CA LYS A 817 -22.66 25.88 -13.06
C LYS A 817 -23.01 27.35 -13.28
N ARG A 818 -22.58 28.25 -12.38
CA ARG A 818 -22.80 29.70 -12.51
C ARG A 818 -21.94 30.33 -13.60
N ILE A 819 -20.67 29.94 -13.74
CA ILE A 819 -19.77 30.37 -14.83
C ILE A 819 -20.33 29.97 -16.19
N VAL A 820 -20.80 28.73 -16.29
CA VAL A 820 -21.43 28.21 -17.51
C VAL A 820 -22.72 28.98 -17.81
N LYS A 821 -23.55 29.27 -16.80
CA LYS A 821 -24.73 30.12 -16.95
C LYS A 821 -24.37 31.54 -17.42
N PHE A 822 -23.36 32.16 -16.81
CA PHE A 822 -22.85 33.49 -17.20
C PHE A 822 -22.35 33.50 -18.65
N TYR A 823 -21.61 32.48 -19.08
CA TYR A 823 -21.09 32.37 -20.45
C TYR A 823 -22.20 32.19 -21.49
N ILE A 824 -23.32 31.56 -21.11
CA ILE A 824 -24.52 31.43 -21.94
C ILE A 824 -25.28 32.76 -22.03
N GLU A 825 -25.35 33.52 -20.93
CA GLU A 825 -26.16 34.74 -20.83
C GLU A 825 -25.47 35.99 -21.41
N THR A 826 -24.14 36.03 -21.48
CA THR A 826 -23.38 37.26 -21.81
C THR A 826 -22.98 37.43 -23.27
N ASP A 827 -23.18 36.45 -24.14
CA ASP A 827 -22.98 36.51 -25.61
C ASP A 827 -21.69 37.28 -26.07
N ILE A 828 -20.61 37.12 -25.30
CA ILE A 828 -19.41 38.00 -25.30
C ILE A 828 -18.68 38.04 -26.66
N TYR A 829 -18.85 37.04 -27.51
CA TYR A 829 -18.11 36.91 -28.77
C TYR A 829 -18.88 37.34 -30.02
N THR A 830 -20.21 37.30 -30.03
CA THR A 830 -21.03 37.64 -31.22
C THR A 830 -21.33 39.13 -31.34
N LYS A 831 -21.27 39.89 -30.23
CA LYS A 831 -21.44 41.35 -30.21
C LYS A 831 -20.12 42.15 -30.20
N ARG A 832 -18.98 41.54 -30.54
CA ARG A 832 -17.72 42.28 -30.76
C ARG A 832 -17.84 43.16 -32.02
N PRO A 833 -17.67 44.49 -31.94
CA PRO A 833 -17.56 45.32 -33.13
C PRO A 833 -16.27 44.97 -33.90
N LYS A 834 -16.38 44.68 -35.21
CA LYS A 834 -15.26 44.25 -36.09
C LYS A 834 -14.04 45.19 -36.14
N TRP A 835 -14.14 46.42 -35.61
CA TRP A 835 -13.06 47.41 -35.63
C TRP A 835 -12.14 47.35 -34.40
N LEU A 836 -12.29 46.35 -33.52
CA LEU A 836 -11.51 46.18 -32.29
C LEU A 836 -10.44 45.06 -32.41
N LEU A 837 -9.80 44.94 -33.57
CA LEU A 837 -8.64 44.06 -33.78
C LEU A 837 -7.34 44.86 -33.63
N PRO A 838 -6.48 44.52 -32.66
CA PRO A 838 -5.07 44.30 -32.92
C PRO A 838 -4.90 42.84 -33.32
N GLU A 839 -4.27 42.61 -34.47
CA GLU A 839 -3.68 41.30 -34.80
C GLU A 839 -2.72 40.90 -33.66
N ASP A 840 -2.69 39.61 -33.31
CA ASP A 840 -1.90 38.99 -32.23
C ASP A 840 -2.41 39.07 -30.78
N HIS A 841 -3.47 38.33 -30.47
CA HIS A 841 -3.55 37.60 -29.20
C HIS A 841 -3.98 36.15 -29.46
N GLY A 842 -3.00 35.26 -29.58
CA GLY A 842 -3.13 33.85 -29.96
C GLY A 842 -3.83 32.95 -28.95
N LEU A 843 -5.14 33.08 -28.83
CA LEU A 843 -6.03 32.02 -28.33
C LEU A 843 -7.13 31.83 -29.38
N ASP A 844 -6.93 30.82 -30.23
CA ASP A 844 -7.90 30.43 -31.25
C ASP A 844 -9.18 29.88 -30.58
N GLU A 845 -10.36 30.22 -31.08
CA GLU A 845 -11.64 29.69 -30.58
C GLU A 845 -11.64 28.15 -30.62
N GLU A 846 -10.94 27.59 -31.62
CA GLU A 846 -10.73 26.15 -31.80
C GLU A 846 -9.96 25.52 -30.63
N THR A 847 -8.97 26.23 -30.05
CA THR A 847 -8.19 25.73 -28.91
C THR A 847 -9.02 25.60 -27.62
N VAL A 848 -9.99 26.47 -27.38
CA VAL A 848 -10.83 26.39 -26.16
C VAL A 848 -11.83 25.23 -26.28
N GLU A 849 -12.45 25.08 -27.44
CA GLU A 849 -13.40 24.00 -27.72
C GLU A 849 -12.74 22.61 -27.76
N ASP A 850 -11.54 22.51 -28.34
CA ASP A 850 -10.74 21.28 -28.32
C ASP A 850 -10.29 20.92 -26.91
N THR A 851 -9.97 21.92 -26.09
CA THR A 851 -9.56 21.68 -24.70
C THR A 851 -10.73 21.17 -23.86
N PHE A 852 -11.92 21.75 -23.98
CA PHE A 852 -13.12 21.26 -23.28
C PHE A 852 -13.57 19.88 -23.77
N SER A 853 -13.50 19.64 -25.09
CA SER A 853 -13.83 18.34 -25.67
C SER A 853 -12.82 17.25 -25.29
N SER A 854 -11.53 17.59 -25.24
CA SER A 854 -10.47 16.68 -24.73
C SER A 854 -10.70 16.35 -23.26
N MET A 855 -11.01 17.35 -22.44
CA MET A 855 -11.25 17.16 -21.02
C MET A 855 -12.48 16.28 -20.78
N ASN A 856 -13.55 16.46 -21.56
CA ASN A 856 -14.74 15.63 -21.47
C ASN A 856 -14.51 14.19 -21.93
N ASN A 857 -13.78 13.98 -23.02
CA ASN A 857 -13.47 12.64 -23.52
C ASN A 857 -12.51 11.88 -22.58
N GLU A 858 -11.57 12.59 -21.94
CA GLU A 858 -10.71 12.02 -20.91
C GLU A 858 -11.48 11.65 -19.64
N ILE A 859 -12.44 12.49 -19.22
CA ILE A 859 -13.33 12.17 -18.11
C ILE A 859 -14.20 10.97 -18.48
N GLU A 860 -14.85 10.94 -19.64
CA GLU A 860 -15.65 9.79 -20.08
C GLU A 860 -14.83 8.48 -20.17
N ALA A 861 -13.57 8.56 -20.60
CA ALA A 861 -12.65 7.41 -20.66
C ALA A 861 -12.21 6.91 -19.27
N LEU A 862 -11.93 7.82 -18.32
CA LEU A 862 -11.65 7.46 -16.92
C LEU A 862 -12.87 6.80 -16.26
N LEU A 863 -14.07 7.22 -16.61
CA LEU A 863 -15.33 6.73 -16.06
C LEU A 863 -15.91 5.50 -16.81
N ALA A 864 -15.27 5.05 -17.88
CA ALA A 864 -15.67 3.85 -18.65
C ALA A 864 -14.75 2.65 -18.41
N ALA A 865 -13.67 2.81 -17.64
CA ALA A 865 -12.75 1.74 -17.29
C ALA A 865 -13.35 0.88 -16.14
N PRO A 866 -13.59 -0.43 -16.35
CA PRO A 866 -14.08 -1.32 -15.30
C PRO A 866 -13.03 -1.45 -14.18
N GLY A 867 -13.44 -1.24 -12.92
CA GLY A 867 -12.56 -1.45 -11.75
C GLY A 867 -11.64 -0.29 -11.37
N THR A 868 -11.90 0.93 -11.84
CA THR A 868 -11.09 2.12 -11.52
C THR A 868 -11.38 2.63 -10.10
N ASP A 869 -10.34 2.78 -9.26
CA ASP A 869 -10.47 3.24 -7.87
C ASP A 869 -10.76 4.75 -7.78
N TYR A 870 -11.64 5.12 -6.85
CA TYR A 870 -12.17 6.46 -6.66
C TYR A 870 -11.11 7.47 -6.20
N SER A 871 -10.05 7.04 -5.51
CA SER A 871 -8.99 7.95 -5.05
C SER A 871 -8.13 8.52 -6.19
N GLU A 872 -7.96 7.74 -7.25
CA GLU A 872 -7.27 8.12 -8.49
C GLU A 872 -8.11 9.11 -9.30
N ILE A 873 -9.42 8.84 -9.39
CA ILE A 873 -10.41 9.74 -10.01
C ILE A 873 -10.42 11.09 -9.27
N VAL A 874 -10.46 11.11 -7.93
CA VAL A 874 -10.45 12.34 -7.13
C VAL A 874 -9.15 13.12 -7.29
N SER A 875 -7.99 12.46 -7.24
CA SER A 875 -6.68 13.12 -7.40
C SER A 875 -6.50 13.73 -8.79
N GLU A 876 -6.97 13.04 -9.82
CA GLU A 876 -6.90 13.54 -11.19
C GLU A 876 -7.92 14.66 -11.48
N LEU A 877 -9.10 14.61 -10.85
CA LEU A 877 -10.07 15.71 -10.87
C LEU A 877 -9.55 16.96 -10.17
N VAL A 878 -8.83 16.83 -9.05
CA VAL A 878 -8.18 17.96 -8.35
C VAL A 878 -7.12 18.62 -9.23
N ASN A 879 -6.29 17.82 -9.92
CA ASN A 879 -5.31 18.34 -10.87
C ASN A 879 -5.97 19.03 -12.09
N LYS A 880 -7.07 18.46 -12.61
CA LYS A 880 -7.82 19.04 -13.73
C LYS A 880 -8.61 20.30 -13.31
N ASN A 881 -9.04 20.39 -12.05
CA ASN A 881 -9.61 21.57 -11.42
C ASN A 881 -8.59 22.73 -11.32
N ALA A 882 -7.32 22.46 -11.01
CA ALA A 882 -6.27 23.48 -11.07
C ALA A 882 -6.09 24.05 -12.51
N LYS A 883 -6.27 23.21 -13.54
CA LYS A 883 -6.21 23.62 -14.96
C LYS A 883 -7.42 24.49 -15.33
N LEU A 884 -8.62 24.11 -14.87
CA LEU A 884 -9.84 24.88 -15.03
C LEU A 884 -9.75 26.24 -14.31
N GLN A 885 -9.25 26.29 -13.07
CA GLN A 885 -9.00 27.53 -12.35
C GLN A 885 -8.01 28.44 -13.09
N ARG A 886 -7.00 27.86 -13.77
CA ARG A 886 -6.06 28.60 -14.60
C ARG A 886 -6.74 29.20 -15.83
N MET A 887 -7.66 28.47 -16.46
CA MET A 887 -8.47 28.99 -17.57
C MET A 887 -9.43 30.10 -17.12
N ILE A 888 -10.08 29.95 -15.97
CA ILE A 888 -10.93 31.00 -15.38
C ILE A 888 -10.11 32.28 -15.15
N ARG A 889 -8.89 32.17 -14.62
CA ARG A 889 -7.99 33.33 -14.46
C ARG A 889 -7.61 33.99 -15.79
N ILE A 890 -7.43 33.22 -16.86
CA ILE A 890 -7.14 33.75 -18.21
C ILE A 890 -8.37 34.49 -18.75
N ILE A 891 -9.56 33.90 -18.67
CA ILE A 891 -10.82 34.54 -19.10
C ILE A 891 -11.06 35.84 -18.32
N MET A 892 -10.84 35.84 -17.00
CA MET A 892 -10.96 37.03 -16.15
C MET A 892 -9.97 38.12 -16.53
N ARG A 893 -8.73 37.77 -16.90
CA ARG A 893 -7.71 38.72 -17.37
C ARG A 893 -8.14 39.37 -18.69
N GLU A 894 -8.70 38.60 -19.61
CA GLU A 894 -9.19 39.13 -20.89
C GLU A 894 -10.43 40.02 -20.71
N LEU A 895 -11.36 39.66 -19.82
CA LEU A 895 -12.50 40.50 -19.48
C LEU A 895 -12.08 41.83 -18.85
N TYR A 896 -11.05 41.80 -17.99
CA TYR A 896 -10.47 43.01 -17.40
C TYR A 896 -9.80 43.89 -18.46
N ASN A 897 -9.09 43.30 -19.43
CA ASN A 897 -8.49 44.03 -20.56
C ASN A 897 -9.56 44.69 -21.44
N VAL A 898 -10.63 43.95 -21.77
CA VAL A 898 -11.76 44.48 -22.54
C VAL A 898 -12.42 45.65 -21.81
N ARG A 899 -12.67 45.53 -20.50
CA ARG A 899 -13.18 46.62 -19.66
C ARG A 899 -12.27 47.86 -19.71
N HIS A 900 -10.96 47.66 -19.61
CA HIS A 900 -9.99 48.76 -19.62
C HIS A 900 -9.92 49.46 -20.99
N ILE A 901 -10.03 48.72 -22.09
CA ILE A 901 -10.08 49.26 -23.46
C ILE A 901 -11.38 50.04 -23.69
N LEU A 902 -12.52 49.55 -23.18
CA LEU A 902 -13.81 50.24 -23.27
C LEU A 902 -13.79 51.57 -22.50
N LEU A 903 -13.21 51.60 -21.30
CA LEU A 903 -13.05 52.82 -20.50
C LEU A 903 -12.08 53.84 -21.14
N GLN A 904 -11.00 53.38 -21.77
CA GLN A 904 -10.07 54.23 -22.52
C GLN A 904 -10.76 54.87 -23.73
N LYS A 905 -11.59 54.10 -24.44
CA LYS A 905 -12.35 54.58 -25.59
C LYS A 905 -13.44 55.58 -25.18
N GLN A 906 -14.15 55.33 -24.08
CA GLN A 906 -15.11 56.28 -23.52
C GLN A 906 -14.47 57.65 -23.22
N ARG A 907 -13.27 57.66 -22.61
CA ARG A 907 -12.50 58.90 -22.38
C ARG A 907 -12.03 59.57 -23.67
N ALA A 908 -11.63 58.80 -24.68
CA ALA A 908 -11.18 59.34 -25.97
C ALA A 908 -12.33 59.93 -26.81
N ASP A 909 -13.54 59.36 -26.71
CA ASP A 909 -14.73 59.85 -27.39
C ASP A 909 -15.33 61.08 -26.64
N GLU A 910 -15.25 61.13 -25.30
CA GLU A 910 -15.56 62.34 -24.51
C GLU A 910 -14.60 63.51 -24.80
N LEU A 911 -13.31 63.24 -25.04
CA LEU A 911 -12.33 64.26 -25.44
C LEU A 911 -12.57 64.77 -26.87
N ARG A 912 -12.91 63.87 -27.82
CA ARG A 912 -13.27 64.24 -29.20
C ARG A 912 -14.59 65.02 -29.30
N GLY A 913 -15.55 64.76 -28.42
CA GLY A 913 -16.76 65.56 -28.31
C GLY A 913 -16.49 67.01 -27.87
N ARG A 914 -15.54 67.22 -26.93
CA ARG A 914 -15.15 68.56 -26.47
C ARG A 914 -14.28 69.33 -27.47
N GLU A 915 -13.48 68.66 -28.28
CA GLU A 915 -12.68 69.30 -29.34
C GLU A 915 -13.53 69.76 -30.54
N HIS A 916 -14.64 69.07 -30.84
CA HIS A 916 -15.58 69.49 -31.88
C HIS A 916 -16.53 70.64 -31.46
N GLU A 917 -16.77 70.85 -30.17
CA GLU A 917 -17.47 72.04 -29.66
C GLU A 917 -16.58 73.30 -29.62
N ALA A 918 -15.26 73.17 -29.79
CA ALA A 918 -14.29 74.27 -29.74
C ALA A 918 -13.84 74.81 -31.13
N CYS A 919 -14.31 74.22 -32.24
CA CYS A 919 -14.00 74.70 -33.60
C CYS A 919 -15.25 74.66 -34.48
N SER A 920 -16.08 75.71 -34.40
CA SER A 920 -17.11 76.02 -35.39
C SER A 920 -16.86 77.38 -36.02
N THR A 921 -16.17 77.41 -37.17
CA THR A 921 -16.34 78.46 -38.18
C THR A 921 -16.46 77.80 -39.56
N ASP A 922 -17.64 78.01 -40.12
CA ASP A 922 -18.17 77.85 -41.48
C ASP A 922 -17.49 77.05 -42.60
N SER A 923 -18.38 76.41 -43.36
CA SER A 923 -18.33 75.92 -44.75
C SER A 923 -17.52 74.65 -45.06
N ASP A 924 -18.15 73.49 -44.79
CA ASP A 924 -18.50 72.45 -45.79
C ASP A 924 -18.71 71.10 -45.09
N VAL A 925 -19.92 70.91 -44.52
CA VAL A 925 -20.34 69.65 -43.87
C VAL A 925 -21.52 69.07 -44.64
N HIS A 926 -21.22 68.33 -45.69
CA HIS A 926 -22.14 67.39 -46.30
C HIS A 926 -21.44 66.04 -46.53
N TYR A 927 -21.16 65.31 -45.45
CA TYR A 927 -21.13 63.85 -45.36
C TYR A 927 -21.02 63.49 -43.86
N TYR A 928 -21.75 62.47 -43.39
CA TYR A 928 -21.91 62.03 -41.98
C TYR A 928 -23.03 62.68 -41.13
N LYS A 929 -24.29 62.54 -41.59
CA LYS A 929 -25.44 62.41 -40.67
C LYS A 929 -25.75 60.93 -40.50
N GLY A 930 -25.18 60.31 -39.45
CA GLY A 930 -25.45 58.91 -39.13
C GLY A 930 -24.57 58.31 -38.04
N SER A 931 -24.29 59.02 -36.93
CA SER A 931 -23.49 58.42 -35.84
C SER A 931 -23.57 59.12 -34.47
N VAL A 932 -24.69 59.77 -34.11
CA VAL A 932 -24.85 60.38 -32.76
C VAL A 932 -25.91 59.67 -31.90
N ILE A 933 -26.71 58.76 -32.46
CA ILE A 933 -27.72 57.98 -31.70
C ILE A 933 -27.13 56.68 -31.11
N ASP A 934 -25.86 56.36 -31.40
CA ASP A 934 -25.25 55.06 -31.07
C ASP A 934 -24.11 55.15 -30.04
N LEU A 935 -24.05 56.25 -29.27
CA LEU A 935 -23.10 56.38 -28.15
C LEU A 935 -23.79 56.10 -26.81
N ASP A 936 -24.96 56.69 -26.53
CA ASP A 936 -25.69 56.47 -25.27
C ASP A 936 -26.17 55.02 -25.11
N ALA A 937 -26.62 54.38 -26.20
CA ALA A 937 -26.99 52.96 -26.18
C ALA A 937 -25.79 52.04 -25.89
N LYS A 938 -24.60 52.41 -26.38
CA LYS A 938 -23.35 51.67 -26.12
C LYS A 938 -22.82 51.91 -24.71
N VAL A 939 -22.96 53.12 -24.18
CA VAL A 939 -22.62 53.44 -22.78
C VAL A 939 -23.51 52.66 -21.81
N GLU A 940 -24.81 52.54 -22.10
CA GLU A 940 -25.73 51.78 -21.27
C GLU A 940 -25.49 50.26 -21.37
N GLU A 941 -25.12 49.75 -22.55
CA GLU A 941 -24.74 48.34 -22.72
C GLU A 941 -23.44 48.03 -21.96
N VAL A 942 -22.43 48.91 -22.00
CA VAL A 942 -21.19 48.78 -21.23
C VAL A 942 -21.44 48.87 -19.72
N ARG A 943 -22.33 49.76 -19.27
CA ARG A 943 -22.72 49.87 -17.86
C ARG A 943 -23.41 48.60 -17.34
N ARG A 944 -24.27 47.99 -18.16
CA ARG A 944 -24.93 46.72 -17.86
C ARG A 944 -23.94 45.56 -17.75
N TYR A 945 -22.95 45.51 -18.63
CA TYR A 945 -21.84 44.55 -18.51
C TYR A 945 -21.01 44.77 -17.24
N ASP A 946 -20.77 46.03 -16.85
CA ASP A 946 -20.00 46.37 -15.65
C ASP A 946 -20.73 46.00 -14.35
N GLU A 947 -22.06 46.17 -14.30
CA GLU A 947 -22.91 45.70 -13.18
C GLU A 947 -22.99 44.18 -13.11
N MET A 948 -23.10 43.48 -14.25
CA MET A 948 -23.06 42.01 -14.29
C MET A 948 -21.70 41.45 -13.86
N LEU A 949 -20.59 42.10 -14.25
CA LEU A 949 -19.24 41.74 -13.81
C LEU A 949 -19.03 41.99 -12.32
N LYS A 950 -19.59 43.08 -11.77
CA LYS A 950 -19.58 43.34 -10.32
C LYS A 950 -20.38 42.30 -9.54
N GLN A 951 -21.60 41.97 -9.97
CA GLN A 951 -22.41 40.93 -9.32
C GLN A 951 -21.71 39.57 -9.38
N PHE A 952 -21.08 39.24 -10.51
CA PHE A 952 -20.30 38.01 -10.65
C PHE A 952 -19.04 38.00 -9.77
N GLN A 953 -18.40 39.15 -9.55
CA GLN A 953 -17.28 39.29 -8.60
C GLN A 953 -17.75 39.17 -7.15
N GLU A 954 -18.89 39.76 -6.77
CA GLU A 954 -19.47 39.67 -5.43
C GLU A 954 -19.99 38.26 -5.09
N ASP A 955 -20.50 37.51 -6.07
CA ASP A 955 -20.91 36.11 -5.90
C ASP A 955 -19.71 35.15 -5.75
N LEU A 956 -18.51 35.59 -6.11
CA LEU A 956 -17.28 34.80 -6.18
C LEU A 956 -16.32 35.07 -5.02
N ILE A 957 -16.39 36.29 -4.45
CA ILE A 957 -15.84 36.66 -3.13
C ILE A 957 -16.70 35.98 -2.05
#